data_AF-W5IGH8-F1
#
_entry.id   AF-W5IGH8-F1
#
_cell.length_a   1.000
_cell.length_b   1.000
_cell.length_c   1.000
_cell.angle_alpha   90.00
_cell.angle_beta   90.00
_cell.angle_gamma   90.00
#
_symmetry.space_group_name_H-M   'P 1'
#
loop_
_entity.id
_entity.type
_entity.pdbx_description
1 polymer ?
#
loop_
_entity_poly.entity_id
_entity_poly.type
_entity_poly.pdbx_seq_one_letter_code
_entity_poly.pdbx_strand_id
1 'polypeptide(L)'
;MKRNYALDGIKGIAIIAIVLYHYCGQIFPGGFIGVDVFFTLTGFLITLSLIKDFMTAWNKDQGLMKPGQWGKYLGHFYLRRLRRLFPAMIVMIPTVTILAWFINKDALVGLGKRILASVTFSYNYYSIFTGGSYFDQSVPNLLEPLWFLAICAQFYLLAPLYLSLIFAAVLHKKSAKQTARGGKNEFSATIGQYLQTTAVMRSVGLTGALVSTILSFASAAAMGLIFHADPSHPTRVYFDLGTHSFGLLLGAAFAFALVHSQGIKLRGVVEQAFLESTCTPRQKVLADLADRMNPKNVANSRFAQTPLGKSVLPLISFLSLIVFCCLTYGLTSRDAAFQGVLFLTAFLTLGMLWGTMPRKSWMKAIFVWKPLRLAGKYSYGIYLWHWPLYILLRLLFPSLRGRYEWLIALLACLVTLIMTWLSARYVEEPRRLASNLQRVVVMGLVVVLWIGCLAIIGHAPAQTSIQSQLQEQERVLASQTGKEPSSRKPSRQREKSAKTPSKRPSASQSDRSSTASPKSVVMPSGSRITAVGDSVMLGSASALQARFPGIVIDAKVSRFLYEGAGTIANLKARGLLRQYLIISLGTNAAGSPQQWEDIYRTAGPGHIFVVVNAHMDRSWAAASNRNAQDFVNRHPHEALLVNWDAAARSHPQLLSSDGIHPTPAGAPLYAGTIYDALHNWLQSR
;
A
#
# COMPACT_ATOMS: atom_id res chain seq x y z
N MET A 1 33.37 2.16 -2.36
CA MET A 1 33.03 3.48 -1.77
C MET A 1 32.91 3.26 -0.27
N LYS A 2 33.48 4.15 0.57
CA LYS A 2 33.16 4.12 2.00
C LYS A 2 31.64 4.32 2.15
N ARG A 3 31.00 3.55 3.03
CA ARG A 3 29.55 3.60 3.26
C ARG A 3 29.16 5.01 3.72
N ASN A 4 28.19 5.64 3.04
CA ASN A 4 27.71 6.96 3.44
C ASN A 4 26.59 6.78 4.48
N TYR A 5 26.92 7.05 5.74
CA TYR A 5 25.99 6.84 6.86
C TYR A 5 24.80 7.81 6.86
N ALA A 6 24.91 8.99 6.25
CA ALA A 6 23.78 9.91 6.15
C ALA A 6 22.66 9.36 5.24
N LEU A 7 23.03 8.64 4.18
CA LEU A 7 22.06 7.95 3.32
C LEU A 7 21.32 6.84 4.06
N ASP A 8 21.99 6.14 4.98
CA ASP A 8 21.31 5.18 5.85
C ASP A 8 20.31 5.94 6.74
N GLY A 9 20.67 7.09 7.32
CA GLY A 9 19.76 7.89 8.12
C GLY A 9 18.46 8.29 7.41
N ILE A 10 18.56 8.79 6.17
CA ILE A 10 17.39 9.16 5.36
C ILE A 10 16.50 7.93 5.11
N LYS A 11 17.09 6.78 4.79
CA LYS A 11 16.33 5.51 4.67
C LYS A 11 15.68 5.08 5.98
N GLY A 12 16.32 5.38 7.11
CA GLY A 12 15.78 5.13 8.44
C GLY A 12 14.47 5.88 8.67
N ILE A 13 14.41 7.17 8.31
CA ILE A 13 13.18 7.98 8.42
C ILE A 13 12.09 7.39 7.53
N ALA A 14 12.45 7.07 6.28
CA ALA A 14 11.53 6.49 5.32
C ALA A 14 10.93 5.17 5.78
N ILE A 15 11.73 4.23 6.31
CA ILE A 15 11.21 2.94 6.76
C ILE A 15 10.37 3.08 8.03
N ILE A 16 10.73 3.99 8.93
CA ILE A 16 9.93 4.28 10.13
C ILE A 16 8.55 4.82 9.71
N ALA A 17 8.50 5.76 8.76
CA ALA A 17 7.24 6.30 8.25
C ALA A 17 6.35 5.19 7.64
N ILE A 18 6.93 4.28 6.84
CA ILE A 18 6.21 3.14 6.26
C ILE A 18 5.67 2.20 7.34
N VAL A 19 6.46 1.87 8.37
CA VAL A 19 6.01 0.98 9.45
C VAL A 19 4.88 1.66 10.26
N LEU A 20 5.02 2.96 10.57
CA LEU A 20 4.00 3.72 11.28
C LEU A 20 2.69 3.82 10.48
N TYR A 21 2.76 3.94 9.15
CA TYR A 21 1.57 3.91 8.30
C TYR A 21 0.79 2.59 8.45
N HIS A 22 1.48 1.46 8.42
CA HIS A 22 0.81 0.16 8.50
C HIS A 22 0.33 -0.18 9.91
N TYR A 23 1.10 0.18 10.94
CA TYR A 23 0.81 -0.21 12.33
C TYR A 23 -0.11 0.80 13.03
N CYS A 24 -0.01 2.07 12.65
CA CYS A 24 -0.67 3.20 13.31
C CYS A 24 -1.24 4.17 12.27
N GLY A 25 -1.81 3.68 11.16
CA GLY A 25 -2.27 4.51 10.04
C GLY A 25 -3.33 5.56 10.39
N GLN A 26 -4.05 5.37 11.50
CA GLN A 26 -4.99 6.38 12.03
C GLN A 26 -4.27 7.62 12.59
N ILE A 27 -3.01 7.48 13.03
CA ILE A 27 -2.17 8.56 13.56
C ILE A 27 -1.21 9.08 12.49
N PHE A 28 -0.70 8.19 11.64
CA PHE A 28 0.27 8.51 10.57
C PHE A 28 -0.27 8.14 9.18
N PRO A 29 -1.41 8.72 8.75
CA PRO A 29 -2.07 8.37 7.50
C PRO A 29 -1.21 8.65 6.26
N GLY A 30 -0.25 9.57 6.37
CA GLY A 30 0.69 9.93 5.30
C GLY A 30 1.97 9.12 5.27
N GLY A 31 2.19 8.17 6.19
CA GLY A 31 3.49 7.49 6.30
C GLY A 31 3.89 6.66 5.06
N PHE A 32 2.93 6.31 4.20
CA PHE A 32 3.20 5.59 2.94
C PHE A 32 4.12 6.34 1.98
N ILE A 33 4.18 7.68 2.04
CA ILE A 33 5.09 8.50 1.21
C ILE A 33 6.58 8.19 1.46
N GLY A 34 6.90 7.47 2.55
CA GLY A 34 8.25 6.96 2.78
C GLY A 34 8.75 6.07 1.64
N VAL A 35 7.88 5.43 0.87
CA VAL A 35 8.26 4.62 -0.29
C VAL A 35 8.95 5.45 -1.39
N ASP A 36 8.49 6.68 -1.62
CA ASP A 36 9.04 7.61 -2.61
C ASP A 36 10.45 8.10 -2.28
N VAL A 37 10.77 8.16 -0.99
CA VAL A 37 12.15 8.40 -0.52
C VAL A 37 13.06 7.28 -1.03
N PHE A 38 12.63 6.02 -0.95
CA PHE A 38 13.41 4.90 -1.46
C PHE A 38 13.52 4.91 -2.98
N PHE A 39 12.47 5.25 -3.71
CA PHE A 39 12.53 5.41 -5.17
C PHE A 39 13.55 6.48 -5.57
N THR A 40 13.49 7.64 -4.95
CA THR A 40 14.39 8.77 -5.25
C THR A 40 15.85 8.42 -4.96
N LEU A 41 16.12 7.83 -3.79
CA LEU A 41 17.47 7.37 -3.45
C LEU A 41 17.96 6.24 -4.37
N THR A 42 17.07 5.37 -4.82
CA THR A 42 17.38 4.28 -5.75
C THR A 42 17.79 4.82 -7.12
N GLY A 43 17.00 5.73 -7.68
CA GLY A 43 17.30 6.43 -8.92
C GLY A 43 18.65 7.12 -8.88
N PHE A 44 18.91 7.86 -7.80
CA PHE A 44 20.19 8.54 -7.56
C PHE A 44 21.39 7.57 -7.50
N LEU A 45 21.30 6.53 -6.65
CA LEU A 45 22.43 5.63 -6.41
C LEU A 45 22.75 4.72 -7.59
N ILE A 46 21.73 4.23 -8.29
CA ILE A 46 21.92 3.38 -9.47
C ILE A 46 22.53 4.19 -10.60
N THR A 47 21.99 5.37 -10.89
CA THR A 47 22.49 6.26 -11.93
C THR A 47 23.96 6.63 -11.67
N LEU A 48 24.29 7.04 -10.44
CA LEU A 48 25.67 7.38 -10.09
C LEU A 48 26.61 6.17 -10.20
N SER A 49 26.17 4.99 -9.75
CA SER A 49 26.95 3.76 -9.85
C SER A 49 27.24 3.42 -11.32
N LEU A 50 26.24 3.51 -12.18
CA LEU A 50 26.39 3.21 -13.60
C LEU A 50 27.30 4.25 -14.27
N ILE A 51 27.06 5.55 -14.09
CA ILE A 51 27.91 6.62 -14.68
C ILE A 51 29.37 6.41 -14.29
N LYS A 52 29.63 6.09 -13.01
CA LYS A 52 31.00 5.79 -12.56
C LYS A 52 31.62 4.62 -13.33
N ASP A 53 30.88 3.53 -13.50
CA ASP A 53 31.36 2.34 -14.21
C ASP A 53 31.60 2.68 -15.70
N PHE A 54 30.72 3.46 -16.34
CA PHE A 54 30.93 4.00 -17.70
C PHE A 54 32.16 4.89 -17.80
N MET A 55 32.34 5.85 -16.89
CA MET A 55 33.51 6.75 -16.93
C MET A 55 34.81 6.02 -16.65
N THR A 56 34.77 4.93 -15.88
CA THR A 56 35.93 4.06 -15.70
C THR A 56 36.31 3.37 -17.01
N ALA A 57 35.33 2.87 -17.77
CA ALA A 57 35.59 2.31 -19.09
C ALA A 57 36.05 3.37 -20.11
N TRP A 58 35.42 4.54 -20.10
CA TRP A 58 35.82 5.67 -20.95
C TRP A 58 37.28 6.07 -20.73
N ASN A 59 37.70 6.22 -19.46
CA ASN A 59 39.08 6.59 -19.15
C ASN A 59 40.10 5.58 -19.67
N LYS A 60 39.72 4.30 -19.74
CA LYS A 60 40.60 3.22 -20.21
C LYS A 60 40.70 3.17 -21.74
N ASP A 61 39.56 3.16 -22.43
CA ASP A 61 39.50 2.83 -23.86
C ASP A 61 39.15 4.04 -24.76
N GLN A 62 38.91 5.23 -24.17
CA GLN A 62 38.47 6.47 -24.86
C GLN A 62 37.30 6.27 -25.83
N GLY A 63 36.42 5.34 -25.51
CA GLY A 63 35.27 4.97 -26.30
C GLY A 63 34.17 4.33 -25.46
N LEU A 64 33.05 4.02 -26.11
CA LEU A 64 32.02 3.18 -25.49
C LEU A 64 32.58 1.78 -25.22
N MET A 65 32.05 1.11 -24.18
CA MET A 65 32.36 -0.30 -23.95
C MET A 65 32.10 -1.12 -25.22
N LYS A 66 33.00 -2.05 -25.52
CA LYS A 66 32.85 -2.96 -26.68
C LYS A 66 31.73 -3.99 -26.42
N PRO A 67 31.03 -4.53 -27.44
CA PRO A 67 29.90 -5.46 -27.25
C PRO A 67 30.21 -6.67 -26.32
N GLY A 68 31.39 -7.27 -26.42
CA GLY A 68 31.80 -8.38 -25.54
C GLY A 68 32.07 -7.97 -24.07
N GLN A 69 32.43 -6.70 -23.82
CA GLN A 69 32.58 -6.16 -22.46
C GLN A 69 31.22 -5.86 -21.82
N TRP A 70 30.23 -5.46 -22.63
CA TRP A 70 28.86 -5.17 -22.17
C TRP A 70 28.17 -6.36 -21.54
N GLY A 71 28.19 -7.53 -22.20
CA GLY A 71 27.56 -8.74 -21.66
C GLY A 71 28.11 -9.11 -20.28
N LYS A 72 29.44 -9.07 -20.14
CA LYS A 72 30.11 -9.31 -18.83
C LYS A 72 29.72 -8.26 -17.81
N TYR A 73 29.72 -6.98 -18.17
CA TYR A 73 29.37 -5.89 -17.26
C TYR A 73 27.91 -5.99 -16.78
N LEU A 74 26.96 -6.18 -17.69
CA LEU A 74 25.54 -6.34 -17.38
C LEU A 74 25.31 -7.56 -16.49
N GLY A 75 25.95 -8.70 -16.79
CA GLY A 75 25.91 -9.88 -15.93
C GLY A 75 26.37 -9.58 -14.50
N HIS A 76 27.51 -8.91 -14.32
CA HIS A 76 27.98 -8.49 -12.99
C HIS A 76 27.07 -7.45 -12.33
N PHE A 77 26.49 -6.53 -13.10
CA PHE A 77 25.57 -5.52 -12.58
C PHE A 77 24.30 -6.18 -12.05
N TYR A 78 23.60 -6.95 -12.87
CA TYR A 78 22.35 -7.61 -12.50
C TYR A 78 22.56 -8.61 -11.36
N LEU A 79 23.61 -9.42 -11.42
CA LEU A 79 23.92 -10.38 -10.36
C LEU A 79 24.18 -9.71 -9.00
N ARG A 80 24.82 -8.54 -8.97
CA ARG A 80 24.97 -7.75 -7.73
C ARG A 80 23.63 -7.24 -7.20
N ARG A 81 22.67 -6.93 -8.07
CA ARG A 81 21.32 -6.50 -7.66
C ARG A 81 20.48 -7.69 -7.19
N LEU A 82 20.52 -8.81 -7.91
CA LEU A 82 19.84 -10.06 -7.51
C LEU A 82 20.34 -10.54 -6.15
N ARG A 83 21.66 -10.57 -5.92
CA ARG A 83 22.25 -10.92 -4.60
C ARG A 83 21.88 -9.96 -3.47
N ARG A 84 21.36 -8.78 -3.79
CA ARG A 84 20.85 -7.82 -2.80
C ARG A 84 19.34 -8.00 -2.54
N LEU A 85 18.56 -8.34 -3.57
CA LEU A 85 17.08 -8.38 -3.49
C LEU A 85 16.47 -9.79 -3.32
N PHE A 86 17.16 -10.86 -3.70
CA PHE A 86 16.59 -12.21 -3.60
C PHE A 86 16.75 -12.85 -2.22
N PRO A 87 17.91 -12.80 -1.54
CA PRO A 87 18.17 -13.65 -0.38
C PRO A 87 17.12 -13.54 0.74
N ALA A 88 16.80 -12.32 1.19
CA ALA A 88 15.79 -12.16 2.25
C ALA A 88 14.37 -12.50 1.76
N MET A 89 14.04 -12.16 0.52
CA MET A 89 12.73 -12.44 -0.07
C MET A 89 12.45 -13.94 -0.19
N ILE A 90 13.44 -14.73 -0.64
CA ILE A 90 13.29 -16.18 -0.81
C ILE A 90 13.17 -16.94 0.51
N VAL A 91 13.49 -16.31 1.64
CA VAL A 91 13.25 -16.87 2.97
C VAL A 91 11.94 -16.37 3.54
N MET A 92 11.64 -15.09 3.34
CA MET A 92 10.41 -14.49 3.82
C MET A 92 9.18 -15.17 3.23
N ILE A 93 9.10 -15.31 1.90
CA ILE A 93 7.94 -15.88 1.20
C ILE A 93 7.51 -17.25 1.74
N PRO A 94 8.39 -18.29 1.76
CA PRO A 94 7.98 -19.60 2.26
C PRO A 94 7.70 -19.57 3.77
N THR A 95 8.45 -18.78 4.55
CA THR A 95 8.21 -18.65 6.01
C THR A 95 6.81 -18.12 6.28
N VAL A 96 6.42 -17.00 5.65
CA VAL A 96 5.09 -16.40 5.89
C VAL A 96 3.97 -17.27 5.33
N THR A 97 4.22 -18.01 4.25
CA THR A 97 3.26 -18.98 3.69
C THR A 97 3.00 -20.14 4.66
N ILE A 98 4.06 -20.69 5.26
CA ILE A 98 3.95 -21.75 6.27
C ILE A 98 3.24 -21.23 7.51
N LEU A 99 3.60 -20.04 8.01
CA LEU A 99 2.90 -19.45 9.16
C LEU A 99 1.41 -19.21 8.87
N ALA A 100 1.07 -18.72 7.68
CA ALA A 100 -0.31 -18.50 7.27
C ALA A 100 -1.13 -19.80 7.28
N TRP A 101 -0.56 -20.94 6.87
CA TRP A 101 -1.24 -22.24 6.92
C TRP A 101 -1.72 -22.63 8.32
N PHE A 102 -0.91 -22.36 9.34
CA PHE A 102 -1.26 -22.68 10.73
C PHE A 102 -2.14 -21.62 11.39
N ILE A 103 -2.10 -20.36 10.93
CA ILE A 103 -2.82 -19.25 11.55
C ILE A 103 -4.21 -19.06 10.90
N ASN A 104 -4.27 -18.90 9.59
CA ASN A 104 -5.51 -18.61 8.88
C ASN A 104 -5.39 -18.97 7.38
N LYS A 105 -6.15 -19.98 6.94
CA LYS A 105 -6.11 -20.50 5.57
C LYS A 105 -6.66 -19.53 4.52
N ASP A 106 -7.48 -18.54 4.89
CA ASP A 106 -7.99 -17.54 3.94
C ASP A 106 -6.88 -16.65 3.39
N ALA A 107 -5.80 -16.44 4.16
CA ALA A 107 -4.62 -15.70 3.71
C ALA A 107 -3.90 -16.39 2.53
N LEU A 108 -4.13 -17.71 2.34
CA LEU A 108 -3.52 -18.52 1.27
C LEU A 108 -4.30 -18.46 -0.05
N VAL A 109 -5.55 -17.98 -0.05
CA VAL A 109 -6.40 -17.92 -1.24
C VAL A 109 -5.71 -17.09 -2.33
N GLY A 110 -5.45 -17.70 -3.48
CA GLY A 110 -4.73 -17.05 -4.59
C GLY A 110 -3.27 -16.66 -4.30
N LEU A 111 -2.66 -17.14 -3.20
CA LEU A 111 -1.29 -16.79 -2.84
C LEU A 111 -0.25 -17.30 -3.84
N GLY A 112 -0.47 -18.46 -4.48
CA GLY A 112 0.45 -19.01 -5.48
C GLY A 112 0.70 -18.06 -6.67
N LYS A 113 -0.34 -17.42 -7.20
CA LYS A 113 -0.21 -16.42 -8.29
C LYS A 113 0.55 -15.17 -7.82
N ARG A 114 0.30 -14.73 -6.58
CA ARG A 114 1.01 -13.62 -5.93
C ARG A 114 2.50 -13.93 -5.74
N ILE A 115 2.83 -15.14 -5.27
CA ILE A 115 4.22 -15.61 -5.13
C ILE A 115 4.92 -15.60 -6.48
N LEU A 116 4.29 -16.18 -7.52
CA LEU A 116 4.85 -16.17 -8.87
C LEU A 116 5.15 -14.74 -9.33
N ALA A 117 4.17 -13.84 -9.21
CA ALA A 117 4.34 -12.44 -9.58
C ALA A 117 5.42 -11.72 -8.74
N SER A 118 5.60 -12.07 -7.47
CA SER A 118 6.67 -11.52 -6.63
C SER A 118 8.05 -12.00 -7.06
N VAL A 119 8.24 -13.29 -7.34
CA VAL A 119 9.55 -13.84 -7.75
C VAL A 119 9.96 -13.40 -9.15
N THR A 120 9.00 -13.12 -10.03
CA THR A 120 9.23 -12.55 -11.37
C THR A 120 9.29 -11.03 -11.39
N PHE A 121 9.13 -10.35 -10.25
CA PHE A 121 9.06 -8.90 -10.15
C PHE A 121 7.98 -8.26 -11.04
N SER A 122 6.82 -8.91 -11.14
CA SER A 122 5.63 -8.44 -11.86
C SER A 122 4.41 -8.27 -10.95
N TYR A 123 4.61 -8.24 -9.63
CA TYR A 123 3.53 -8.12 -8.64
C TYR A 123 2.67 -6.87 -8.86
N ASN A 124 3.28 -5.73 -9.22
CA ASN A 124 2.55 -4.51 -9.50
C ASN A 124 1.57 -4.67 -10.67
N TYR A 125 1.97 -5.34 -11.76
CA TYR A 125 1.08 -5.64 -12.89
C TYR A 125 0.01 -6.69 -12.54
N TYR A 126 0.37 -7.69 -11.73
CA TYR A 126 -0.62 -8.63 -11.19
C TYR A 126 -1.73 -7.87 -10.46
N SER A 127 -1.39 -6.96 -9.54
CA SER A 127 -2.37 -6.14 -8.82
C SER A 127 -3.23 -5.29 -9.76
N ILE A 128 -2.65 -4.72 -10.81
CA ILE A 128 -3.38 -3.92 -11.82
C ILE A 128 -4.41 -4.79 -12.56
N PHE A 129 -4.00 -5.96 -13.05
CA PHE A 129 -4.89 -6.81 -13.85
C PHE A 129 -5.95 -7.54 -13.02
N THR A 130 -5.72 -7.77 -11.73
CA THR A 130 -6.72 -8.37 -10.84
C THR A 130 -7.58 -7.34 -10.10
N GLY A 131 -7.40 -6.04 -10.39
CA GLY A 131 -8.19 -4.96 -9.76
C GLY A 131 -7.93 -4.75 -8.26
N GLY A 132 -6.76 -5.11 -7.74
CA GLY A 132 -6.43 -4.91 -6.32
C GLY A 132 -6.12 -3.44 -6.01
N SER A 133 -6.65 -2.88 -4.93
CA SER A 133 -6.31 -1.50 -4.50
C SER A 133 -5.35 -1.52 -3.32
N TYR A 134 -4.26 -0.73 -3.39
CA TYR A 134 -3.31 -0.58 -2.27
C TYR A 134 -3.99 -0.03 -1.00
N PHE A 135 -5.02 0.79 -1.19
CA PHE A 135 -5.67 1.51 -0.09
C PHE A 135 -6.99 0.87 0.36
N ASP A 136 -7.47 -0.17 -0.33
CA ASP A 136 -8.77 -0.81 -0.08
C ASP A 136 -8.61 -2.34 -0.02
N GLN A 137 -8.17 -2.85 1.13
CA GLN A 137 -7.86 -4.27 1.30
C GLN A 137 -9.04 -5.06 1.86
N SER A 138 -9.78 -5.76 1.00
CA SER A 138 -10.88 -6.67 1.37
C SER A 138 -10.43 -8.05 1.88
N VAL A 139 -9.17 -8.44 1.65
CA VAL A 139 -8.62 -9.75 2.05
C VAL A 139 -7.19 -9.55 2.58
N PRO A 140 -6.76 -10.31 3.61
CA PRO A 140 -5.37 -10.31 4.07
C PRO A 140 -4.38 -10.56 2.93
N ASN A 141 -3.57 -9.54 2.59
CA ASN A 141 -2.63 -9.62 1.48
C ASN A 141 -1.17 -9.62 1.96
N LEU A 142 -0.66 -10.80 2.27
CA LEU A 142 0.67 -10.98 2.89
C LEU A 142 1.83 -10.38 2.08
N LEU A 143 1.73 -10.41 0.75
CA LEU A 143 2.84 -10.06 -0.15
C LEU A 143 2.70 -8.68 -0.78
N GLU A 144 1.73 -7.88 -0.34
CA GLU A 144 1.39 -6.61 -0.98
C GLU A 144 2.59 -5.68 -1.17
N PRO A 145 3.42 -5.39 -0.15
CA PRO A 145 4.54 -4.46 -0.29
C PRO A 145 5.58 -4.87 -1.35
N LEU A 146 5.55 -6.11 -1.86
CA LEU A 146 6.47 -6.55 -2.90
C LEU A 146 6.23 -5.85 -4.26
N TRP A 147 5.14 -5.11 -4.43
CA TRP A 147 4.94 -4.21 -5.59
C TRP A 147 6.09 -3.19 -5.73
N PHE A 148 6.57 -2.62 -4.63
CA PHE A 148 7.66 -1.64 -4.62
C PHE A 148 8.95 -2.26 -5.16
N LEU A 149 9.21 -3.49 -4.74
CA LEU A 149 10.38 -4.26 -5.15
C LEU A 149 10.31 -4.58 -6.66
N ALA A 150 9.11 -4.88 -7.17
CA ALA A 150 8.87 -5.11 -8.59
C ALA A 150 9.25 -3.88 -9.43
N ILE A 151 8.75 -2.68 -9.07
CA ILE A 151 9.09 -1.43 -9.76
C ILE A 151 10.60 -1.16 -9.70
N CYS A 152 11.23 -1.35 -8.55
CA CYS A 152 12.69 -1.18 -8.42
C CYS A 152 13.47 -2.14 -9.33
N ALA A 153 13.06 -3.41 -9.42
CA ALA A 153 13.70 -4.40 -10.28
C ALA A 153 13.51 -4.09 -11.77
N GLN A 154 12.32 -3.63 -12.17
CA GLN A 154 12.03 -3.18 -13.54
C GLN A 154 12.91 -1.97 -13.90
N PHE A 155 13.05 -1.00 -13.00
CA PHE A 155 13.98 0.11 -13.20
C PHE A 155 15.44 -0.36 -13.31
N TYR A 156 15.86 -1.37 -12.54
CA TYR A 156 17.21 -1.93 -12.66
C TYR A 156 17.46 -2.54 -14.03
N LEU A 157 16.47 -3.22 -14.60
CA LEU A 157 16.53 -3.79 -15.94
C LEU A 157 16.68 -2.70 -17.01
N LEU A 158 15.96 -1.58 -16.87
CA LEU A 158 15.93 -0.51 -17.86
C LEU A 158 17.08 0.51 -17.73
N ALA A 159 17.62 0.71 -16.53
CA ALA A 159 18.60 1.77 -16.25
C ALA A 159 19.90 1.70 -17.09
N PRO A 160 20.52 0.52 -17.33
CA PRO A 160 21.69 0.44 -18.19
C PRO A 160 21.40 0.86 -19.64
N LEU A 161 20.26 0.44 -20.20
CA LEU A 161 19.83 0.84 -21.54
C LEU A 161 19.59 2.35 -21.61
N TYR A 162 18.85 2.89 -20.64
CA TYR A 162 18.59 4.32 -20.52
C TYR A 162 19.88 5.16 -20.52
N LEU A 163 20.88 4.79 -19.72
CA LEU A 163 22.17 5.49 -19.71
C LEU A 163 22.94 5.32 -21.02
N SER A 164 22.92 4.14 -21.62
CA SER A 164 23.58 3.87 -22.90
C SER A 164 23.09 4.81 -23.99
N LEU A 165 21.77 5.04 -24.05
CA LEU A 165 21.15 5.97 -25.00
C LEU A 165 21.61 7.41 -24.77
N ILE A 166 21.72 7.87 -23.52
CA ILE A 166 22.24 9.21 -23.20
C ILE A 166 23.69 9.36 -23.66
N PHE A 167 24.54 8.37 -23.36
CA PHE A 167 25.94 8.41 -23.77
C PHE A 167 26.07 8.37 -25.30
N ALA A 168 25.34 7.49 -25.98
CA ALA A 168 25.35 7.40 -27.44
C ALA A 168 24.92 8.73 -28.10
N ALA A 169 23.83 9.34 -27.61
CA ALA A 169 23.33 10.63 -28.11
C ALA A 169 24.35 11.77 -27.97
N VAL A 170 25.14 11.77 -26.88
CA VAL A 170 26.19 12.77 -26.65
C VAL A 170 27.43 12.52 -27.50
N LEU A 171 27.86 11.26 -27.63
CA LEU A 171 29.08 10.90 -28.35
C LEU A 171 28.93 11.02 -29.87
N HIS A 172 27.75 10.69 -30.42
CA HIS A 172 27.45 10.88 -31.83
C HIS A 172 27.65 12.34 -32.27
N LYS A 173 27.25 13.31 -31.43
CA LYS A 173 27.41 14.75 -31.71
C LYS A 173 28.87 15.23 -31.67
N LYS A 174 29.78 14.49 -31.01
CA LYS A 174 31.19 14.89 -30.85
C LYS A 174 32.13 14.23 -31.84
N SER A 175 31.82 13.00 -32.29
CA SER A 175 32.59 12.32 -33.34
C SER A 175 32.64 13.13 -34.64
N ALA A 176 31.62 13.95 -34.92
CA ALA A 176 31.59 14.86 -36.07
C ALA A 176 32.46 16.13 -35.94
N LYS A 177 33.05 16.40 -34.75
CA LYS A 177 33.86 17.60 -34.47
C LYS A 177 35.30 17.30 -34.02
N GLN A 178 35.70 16.03 -33.97
CA GLN A 178 37.01 15.59 -33.46
C GLN A 178 37.83 14.87 -34.53
N THR A 179 38.25 15.65 -35.54
CA THR A 179 39.46 15.37 -36.32
C THR A 179 40.46 16.48 -36.03
N ALA A 180 41.71 16.10 -35.79
CA ALA A 180 42.89 16.96 -35.62
C ALA A 180 43.03 17.77 -34.32
N ARG A 181 43.64 17.15 -33.28
CA ARG A 181 44.64 17.81 -32.41
C ARG A 181 45.38 16.75 -31.58
N GLY A 182 46.25 15.98 -32.25
CA GLY A 182 47.26 15.16 -31.57
C GLY A 182 48.34 16.08 -31.01
N GLY A 183 48.49 16.12 -29.69
CA GLY A 183 49.58 16.86 -29.04
C GLY A 183 50.93 16.24 -29.41
N LYS A 184 51.95 17.09 -29.65
CA LYS A 184 53.29 16.65 -30.06
C LYS A 184 54.07 15.87 -28.97
N ASN A 185 53.60 15.87 -27.72
CA ASN A 185 54.25 15.17 -26.60
C ASN A 185 53.25 14.55 -25.61
N GLU A 186 53.72 13.59 -24.81
CA GLU A 186 52.92 12.79 -23.86
C GLU A 186 52.08 13.67 -22.91
N PHE A 187 52.69 14.72 -22.34
CA PHE A 187 51.99 15.65 -21.45
C PHE A 187 50.77 16.31 -22.12
N SER A 188 50.94 16.84 -23.33
CA SER A 188 49.85 17.51 -24.05
C SER A 188 48.74 16.52 -24.45
N ALA A 189 49.12 15.28 -24.76
CA ALA A 189 48.16 14.21 -25.05
C ALA A 189 47.33 13.85 -23.80
N THR A 190 47.96 13.69 -22.63
CA THR A 190 47.25 13.39 -21.37
C THR A 190 46.33 14.54 -20.94
N ILE A 191 46.79 15.80 -21.05
CA ILE A 191 45.95 16.98 -20.78
C ILE A 191 44.75 17.01 -21.73
N GLY A 192 44.96 16.78 -23.03
CA GLY A 192 43.89 16.69 -24.03
C GLY A 192 42.85 15.62 -23.69
N GLN A 193 43.31 14.43 -23.27
CA GLN A 193 42.45 13.33 -22.84
C GLN A 193 41.59 13.70 -21.62
N TYR A 194 42.17 14.37 -20.62
CA TYR A 194 41.40 14.83 -19.45
C TYR A 194 40.43 15.96 -19.80
N LEU A 195 40.80 16.89 -20.68
CA LEU A 195 39.86 17.89 -21.20
C LEU A 195 38.68 17.23 -21.93
N GLN A 196 38.94 16.20 -22.74
CA GLN A 196 37.87 15.44 -23.39
C GLN A 196 36.97 14.74 -22.37
N THR A 197 37.57 14.09 -21.37
CA THR A 197 36.84 13.42 -20.28
C THR A 197 35.92 14.39 -19.55
N THR A 198 36.42 15.58 -19.16
CA THR A 198 35.60 16.61 -18.50
C THR A 198 34.51 17.17 -19.42
N ALA A 199 34.77 17.28 -20.73
CA ALA A 199 33.76 17.67 -21.70
C ALA A 199 32.66 16.61 -21.83
N VAL A 200 33.00 15.31 -21.81
CA VAL A 200 32.01 14.23 -21.80
C VAL A 200 31.19 14.25 -20.51
N MET A 201 31.83 14.39 -19.34
CA MET A 201 31.12 14.55 -18.05
C MET A 201 30.09 15.67 -18.10
N ARG A 202 30.47 16.84 -18.63
CA ARG A 202 29.58 17.99 -18.73
C ARG A 202 28.40 17.73 -19.67
N SER A 203 28.65 17.19 -20.86
CA SER A 203 27.60 16.95 -21.85
C SER A 203 26.64 15.84 -21.39
N VAL A 204 27.16 14.69 -20.96
CA VAL A 204 26.36 13.59 -20.42
C VAL A 204 25.58 14.04 -19.18
N GLY A 205 26.23 14.75 -18.27
CA GLY A 205 25.58 15.29 -17.08
C GLY A 205 24.45 16.28 -17.40
N LEU A 206 24.63 17.18 -18.37
CA LEU A 206 23.58 18.13 -18.74
C LEU A 206 22.42 17.43 -19.47
N THR A 207 22.73 16.65 -20.51
CA THR A 207 21.72 15.93 -21.29
C THR A 207 20.94 14.95 -20.42
N GLY A 208 21.64 14.16 -19.60
CA GLY A 208 20.99 13.22 -18.68
C GLY A 208 20.13 13.92 -17.64
N ALA A 209 20.56 15.06 -17.08
CA ALA A 209 19.76 15.83 -16.13
C ALA A 209 18.49 16.38 -16.78
N LEU A 210 18.58 16.97 -17.96
CA LEU A 210 17.42 17.51 -18.69
C LEU A 210 16.42 16.41 -19.05
N VAL A 211 16.88 15.33 -19.67
CA VAL A 211 16.02 14.21 -20.08
C VAL A 211 15.36 13.55 -18.86
N SER A 212 16.13 13.28 -17.80
CA SER A 212 15.59 12.69 -16.56
C SER A 212 14.54 13.59 -15.91
N THR A 213 14.77 14.91 -15.87
CA THR A 213 13.79 15.87 -15.33
C THR A 213 12.51 15.87 -16.16
N ILE A 214 12.60 15.98 -17.49
CA ILE A 214 11.42 15.98 -18.37
C ILE A 214 10.60 14.71 -18.17
N LEU A 215 11.24 13.54 -18.18
CA LEU A 215 10.56 12.27 -17.96
C LEU A 215 9.96 12.17 -16.55
N SER A 216 10.63 12.71 -15.54
CA SER A 216 10.10 12.75 -14.17
C SER A 216 8.82 13.58 -14.08
N PHE A 217 8.80 14.77 -14.69
CA PHE A 217 7.60 15.61 -14.71
C PHE A 217 6.48 14.99 -15.55
N ALA A 218 6.82 14.35 -16.68
CA ALA A 218 5.86 13.62 -17.51
C ALA A 218 5.21 12.46 -16.73
N SER A 219 6.01 11.71 -15.95
CA SER A 219 5.51 10.63 -15.09
C SER A 219 4.55 11.15 -14.01
N ALA A 220 4.91 12.23 -13.32
CA ALA A 220 4.04 12.85 -12.31
C ALA A 220 2.76 13.45 -12.92
N ALA A 221 2.85 14.08 -14.09
CA ALA A 221 1.70 14.58 -14.84
C ALA A 221 0.78 13.44 -15.27
N ALA A 222 1.34 12.32 -15.77
CA ALA A 222 0.57 11.14 -16.12
C ALA A 222 -0.18 10.56 -14.92
N MET A 223 0.46 10.52 -13.74
CA MET A 223 -0.21 10.12 -12.49
C MET A 223 -1.43 11.00 -12.20
N GLY A 224 -1.26 12.33 -12.21
CA GLY A 224 -2.36 13.27 -11.95
C GLY A 224 -3.49 13.18 -12.99
N LEU A 225 -3.15 13.08 -14.28
CA LEU A 225 -4.12 12.99 -15.37
C LEU A 225 -4.94 11.68 -15.32
N ILE A 226 -4.28 10.53 -15.09
CA ILE A 226 -4.97 9.24 -15.00
C ILE A 226 -5.86 9.20 -13.75
N PHE A 227 -5.39 9.76 -12.63
CA PHE A 227 -6.20 9.86 -11.42
C PHE A 227 -7.43 10.75 -11.60
N HIS A 228 -7.30 11.88 -12.32
CA HIS A 228 -8.43 12.75 -12.59
C HIS A 228 -9.47 12.10 -13.51
N ALA A 229 -9.02 11.27 -14.46
CA ALA A 229 -9.90 10.56 -15.39
C ALA A 229 -10.73 9.46 -14.70
N ASP A 230 -10.15 8.75 -13.72
CA ASP A 230 -10.87 7.75 -12.92
C ASP A 230 -10.38 7.75 -11.45
N PRO A 231 -10.93 8.63 -10.60
CA PRO A 231 -10.57 8.68 -9.18
C PRO A 231 -10.97 7.43 -8.41
N SER A 232 -11.90 6.63 -8.94
CA SER A 232 -12.47 5.46 -8.27
C SER A 232 -11.60 4.21 -8.38
N HIS A 233 -10.65 4.16 -9.34
CA HIS A 233 -9.74 3.01 -9.53
C HIS A 233 -8.25 3.44 -9.52
N PRO A 234 -7.70 3.88 -8.37
CA PRO A 234 -6.33 4.37 -8.28
C PRO A 234 -5.26 3.28 -8.42
N THR A 235 -5.64 2.00 -8.53
CA THR A 235 -4.72 0.87 -8.67
C THR A 235 -3.67 1.08 -9.76
N ARG A 236 -4.11 1.46 -10.97
CA ARG A 236 -3.21 1.71 -12.09
C ARG A 236 -2.36 2.96 -11.86
N VAL A 237 -2.96 4.01 -11.29
CA VAL A 237 -2.28 5.25 -10.94
C VAL A 237 -1.11 4.98 -10.00
N TYR A 238 -1.31 4.12 -8.99
CA TYR A 238 -0.31 3.87 -7.96
C TYR A 238 0.72 2.80 -8.34
N PHE A 239 0.31 1.69 -8.96
CA PHE A 239 1.23 0.54 -9.20
C PHE A 239 1.97 0.57 -10.55
N ASP A 240 1.57 1.42 -11.49
CA ASP A 240 2.19 1.43 -12.81
C ASP A 240 3.59 2.09 -12.81
N LEU A 241 4.54 1.50 -13.52
CA LEU A 241 5.90 2.02 -13.63
C LEU A 241 5.91 3.41 -14.28
N GLY A 242 5.04 3.67 -15.26
CA GLY A 242 4.96 4.92 -15.97
C GLY A 242 4.50 6.07 -15.09
N THR A 243 3.55 5.83 -14.19
CA THR A 243 3.01 6.85 -13.27
C THR A 243 3.85 7.01 -12.01
N HIS A 244 4.58 5.97 -11.58
CA HIS A 244 5.35 5.98 -10.32
C HIS A 244 6.87 6.08 -10.51
N SER A 245 7.37 6.31 -11.72
CA SER A 245 8.82 6.43 -11.98
C SER A 245 9.38 7.83 -11.73
N PHE A 246 8.56 8.85 -11.45
CA PHE A 246 9.02 10.22 -11.21
C PHE A 246 10.12 10.29 -10.14
N GLY A 247 9.99 9.60 -9.01
CA GLY A 247 11.01 9.64 -7.95
C GLY A 247 12.34 9.05 -8.43
N LEU A 248 12.30 7.90 -9.11
CA LEU A 248 13.47 7.25 -9.70
C LEU A 248 14.17 8.18 -10.71
N LEU A 249 13.39 8.82 -11.58
CA LEU A 249 13.89 9.72 -12.62
C LEU A 249 14.42 11.03 -12.03
N LEU A 250 13.78 11.60 -11.02
CA LEU A 250 14.25 12.80 -10.33
C LEU A 250 15.57 12.53 -9.58
N GLY A 251 15.69 11.36 -8.95
CA GLY A 251 16.95 10.88 -8.39
C GLY A 251 18.06 10.74 -9.43
N ALA A 252 17.74 10.19 -10.60
CA ALA A 252 18.68 10.10 -11.73
C ALA A 252 19.09 11.49 -12.24
N ALA A 253 18.13 12.41 -12.38
CA ALA A 253 18.37 13.79 -12.80
C ALA A 253 19.39 14.47 -11.87
N PHE A 254 19.21 14.32 -10.56
CA PHE A 254 20.12 14.87 -9.57
C PHE A 254 21.53 14.26 -9.67
N ALA A 255 21.65 12.95 -9.88
CA ALA A 255 22.93 12.31 -10.11
C ALA A 255 23.66 12.89 -11.34
N PHE A 256 22.95 13.05 -12.46
CA PHE A 256 23.51 13.67 -13.66
C PHE A 256 23.90 15.14 -13.45
N ALA A 257 23.11 15.92 -12.71
CA ALA A 257 23.42 17.29 -12.36
C ALA A 257 24.72 17.42 -11.55
N LEU A 258 24.98 16.48 -10.62
CA LEU A 258 26.25 16.42 -9.89
C LEU A 258 27.43 16.07 -10.80
N VAL A 259 27.23 15.17 -11.77
CA VAL A 259 28.28 14.82 -12.75
C VAL A 259 28.61 16.01 -13.65
N HIS A 260 27.59 16.78 -14.06
CA HIS A 260 27.79 18.02 -14.79
C HIS A 260 28.59 19.04 -13.97
N SER A 261 28.16 19.29 -12.72
CA SER A 261 28.83 20.20 -11.78
C SER A 261 30.30 19.81 -11.57
N GLN A 262 30.56 18.52 -11.39
CA GLN A 262 31.91 17.99 -11.21
C GLN A 262 32.75 18.12 -12.49
N GLY A 263 32.16 17.89 -13.68
CA GLY A 263 32.84 18.09 -14.95
C GLY A 263 33.29 19.54 -15.18
N ILE A 264 32.49 20.54 -14.76
CA ILE A 264 32.89 21.96 -14.79
C ILE A 264 34.09 22.19 -13.89
N LYS A 265 34.03 21.69 -12.64
CA LYS A 265 35.12 21.85 -11.68
C LYS A 265 36.42 21.22 -12.18
N LEU A 266 36.35 19.98 -12.67
CA LEU A 266 37.53 19.26 -13.15
C LEU A 266 38.14 19.89 -14.39
N ARG A 267 37.35 20.51 -15.27
CA ARG A 267 37.90 21.28 -16.40
C ARG A 267 38.84 22.39 -15.92
N GLY A 268 38.42 23.18 -14.93
CA GLY A 268 39.25 24.24 -14.36
C GLY A 268 40.52 23.69 -13.69
N VAL A 269 40.43 22.52 -13.05
CA VAL A 269 41.60 21.82 -12.47
C VAL A 269 42.59 21.39 -13.57
N VAL A 270 42.11 20.89 -14.70
CA VAL A 270 42.97 20.49 -15.83
C VAL A 270 43.61 21.73 -16.48
N GLU A 271 42.86 22.82 -16.65
CA GLU A 271 43.38 24.10 -17.16
C GLU A 271 44.43 24.70 -16.20
N GLN A 272 44.22 24.61 -14.89
CA GLN A 272 45.19 25.04 -13.88
C GLN A 272 46.45 24.17 -13.87
N ALA A 273 46.32 22.84 -13.99
CA ALA A 273 47.45 21.93 -14.07
C ALA A 273 48.35 22.24 -15.28
N PHE A 274 47.76 22.68 -16.40
CA PHE A 274 48.53 23.15 -17.55
C PHE A 274 49.37 24.38 -17.20
N LEU A 275 48.82 25.35 -16.46
CA LEU A 275 49.57 26.52 -15.97
C LEU A 275 50.65 26.12 -14.95
N GLU A 276 50.34 25.24 -14.00
CA GLU A 276 51.31 24.78 -12.97
C GLU A 276 52.51 24.04 -13.58
N SER A 277 52.36 23.47 -14.78
CA SER A 277 53.42 22.77 -15.50
C SER A 277 54.56 23.70 -15.97
N THR A 278 54.39 25.02 -15.90
CA THR A 278 55.45 26.00 -16.18
C THR A 278 56.42 26.16 -15.01
N CYS A 279 55.97 25.88 -13.77
CA CYS A 279 56.75 26.06 -12.55
C CYS A 279 57.07 24.73 -11.83
N THR A 280 56.38 23.64 -12.15
CA THR A 280 56.50 22.33 -11.48
C THR A 280 56.83 21.23 -12.49
N PRO A 281 57.68 20.24 -12.14
CA PRO A 281 57.94 19.10 -13.02
C PRO A 281 56.66 18.42 -13.51
N ARG A 282 56.53 18.24 -14.84
CA ARG A 282 55.32 17.71 -15.50
C ARG A 282 54.85 16.36 -14.95
N GLN A 283 55.76 15.47 -14.59
CA GLN A 283 55.41 14.18 -13.97
C GLN A 283 54.64 14.35 -12.65
N LYS A 284 55.06 15.27 -11.80
CA LYS A 284 54.40 15.54 -10.52
C LYS A 284 53.01 16.14 -10.72
N VAL A 285 52.87 17.05 -11.70
CA VAL A 285 51.58 17.64 -12.09
C VAL A 285 50.62 16.55 -12.61
N LEU A 286 51.10 15.65 -13.47
CA LEU A 286 50.27 14.55 -14.00
C LEU A 286 49.85 13.56 -12.91
N ALA A 287 50.72 13.25 -11.95
CA ALA A 287 50.40 12.36 -10.84
C ALA A 287 49.29 12.93 -9.93
N ASP A 288 49.38 14.22 -9.56
CA ASP A 288 48.33 14.90 -8.78
C ASP A 288 47.02 14.99 -9.57
N LEU A 289 47.11 15.31 -10.86
CA LEU A 289 45.94 15.39 -11.73
C LEU A 289 45.24 14.03 -11.89
N ALA A 290 45.99 12.94 -11.99
CA ALA A 290 45.43 11.59 -12.08
C ALA A 290 44.61 11.21 -10.84
N ASP A 291 45.06 11.58 -9.63
CA ASP A 291 44.29 11.35 -8.40
C ASP A 291 42.99 12.18 -8.39
N ARG A 292 43.06 13.44 -8.82
CA ARG A 292 41.88 14.32 -8.92
C ARG A 292 40.87 13.84 -9.96
N MET A 293 41.34 13.29 -11.08
CA MET A 293 40.52 12.76 -12.18
C MET A 293 39.94 11.36 -11.91
N ASN A 294 40.21 10.78 -10.74
CA ASN A 294 39.75 9.45 -10.38
C ASN A 294 38.20 9.33 -10.49
N PRO A 295 37.66 8.33 -11.22
CA PRO A 295 36.22 8.09 -11.34
C PRO A 295 35.48 7.88 -10.00
N LYS A 296 36.19 7.62 -8.91
CA LYS A 296 35.61 7.59 -7.56
C LYS A 296 35.02 8.94 -7.12
N ASN A 297 35.43 10.05 -7.73
CA ASN A 297 35.01 11.41 -7.40
C ASN A 297 34.00 12.00 -8.40
N VAL A 298 33.26 11.16 -9.13
CA VAL A 298 32.39 11.55 -10.25
C VAL A 298 31.16 12.38 -9.84
N ALA A 299 30.75 12.34 -8.57
CA ALA A 299 29.68 13.19 -8.05
C ALA A 299 30.16 14.03 -6.86
N ASN A 300 30.16 15.34 -7.06
CA ASN A 300 30.32 16.33 -6.01
C ASN A 300 29.58 17.60 -6.40
N SER A 301 28.94 18.26 -5.44
CA SER A 301 28.26 19.53 -5.68
C SER A 301 29.26 20.68 -5.50
N ARG A 302 29.55 21.43 -6.57
CA ARG A 302 30.35 22.67 -6.48
C ARG A 302 29.70 23.67 -5.52
N PHE A 303 28.38 23.85 -5.64
CA PHE A 303 27.61 24.75 -4.80
C PHE A 303 27.67 24.36 -3.32
N ALA A 304 27.60 23.07 -2.98
CA ALA A 304 27.65 22.62 -1.59
C ALA A 304 28.97 22.93 -0.87
N GLN A 305 30.02 23.31 -1.59
CA GLN A 305 31.30 23.69 -1.00
C GLN A 305 31.48 25.21 -0.86
N THR A 306 30.59 26.04 -1.43
CA THR A 306 30.63 27.50 -1.29
C THR A 306 30.21 27.92 0.14
N PRO A 307 30.57 29.13 0.60
CA PRO A 307 30.10 29.66 1.88
C PRO A 307 28.57 29.66 1.98
N LEU A 308 27.89 30.15 0.93
CA LEU A 308 26.43 30.16 0.87
C LEU A 308 25.84 28.74 0.93
N GLY A 309 26.38 27.79 0.16
CA GLY A 309 25.89 26.41 0.15
C GLY A 309 26.08 25.69 1.49
N LYS A 310 27.15 26.00 2.23
CA LYS A 310 27.38 25.47 3.58
C LYS A 310 26.35 25.97 4.59
N SER A 311 25.82 27.18 4.41
CA SER A 311 24.81 27.76 5.30
C SER A 311 23.37 27.37 4.90
N VAL A 312 23.05 27.43 3.61
CA VAL A 312 21.67 27.27 3.11
C VAL A 312 21.26 25.80 2.96
N LEU A 313 22.13 24.93 2.45
CA LEU A 313 21.73 23.54 2.16
C LEU A 313 21.34 22.72 3.42
N PRO A 314 22.03 22.84 4.57
CA PRO A 314 21.56 22.19 5.79
C PRO A 314 20.17 22.67 6.24
N LEU A 315 19.88 23.97 6.09
CA LEU A 315 18.56 24.53 6.39
C LEU A 315 17.48 23.96 5.46
N ILE A 316 17.75 23.90 4.14
CA ILE A 316 16.85 23.26 3.17
C ILE A 316 16.57 21.81 3.56
N SER A 317 17.61 21.05 3.94
CA SER A 317 17.44 19.67 4.38
C SER A 317 16.64 19.54 5.67
N PHE A 318 16.78 20.47 6.61
CA PHE A 318 16.01 20.49 7.84
C PHE A 318 14.53 20.81 7.58
N LEU A 319 14.25 21.83 6.78
CA LEU A 319 12.90 22.16 6.34
C LEU A 319 12.27 21.01 5.56
N SER A 320 13.04 20.34 4.68
CA SER A 320 12.56 19.17 3.94
C SER A 320 12.17 18.03 4.88
N LEU A 321 12.94 17.82 5.95
CA LEU A 321 12.65 16.82 6.98
C LEU A 321 11.38 17.19 7.78
N ILE A 322 11.23 18.45 8.17
CA ILE A 322 10.03 18.93 8.87
C ILE A 322 8.79 18.73 8.00
N VAL A 323 8.83 19.20 6.75
CA VAL A 323 7.70 19.05 5.82
C VAL A 323 7.38 17.57 5.61
N PHE A 324 8.40 16.71 5.45
CA PHE A 324 8.18 15.27 5.37
C PHE A 324 7.46 14.73 6.61
N CYS A 325 7.92 15.05 7.82
CA CYS A 325 7.26 14.63 9.06
C CYS A 325 5.82 15.17 9.16
N CYS A 326 5.58 16.44 8.82
CA CYS A 326 4.24 17.02 8.80
C CYS A 326 3.32 16.30 7.81
N LEU A 327 3.80 15.96 6.62
CA LEU A 327 3.04 15.19 5.64
C LEU A 327 2.74 13.77 6.13
N THR A 328 3.69 13.11 6.80
CA THR A 328 3.46 11.76 7.35
C THR A 328 2.33 11.72 8.38
N TYR A 329 2.18 12.80 9.15
CA TYR A 329 1.12 12.95 10.16
C TYR A 329 -0.20 13.49 9.57
N GLY A 330 -0.13 14.48 8.67
CA GLY A 330 -1.31 15.25 8.24
C GLY A 330 -1.92 14.86 6.90
N LEU A 331 -1.28 14.01 6.08
CA LEU A 331 -1.80 13.63 4.77
C LEU A 331 -2.92 12.59 4.90
N THR A 332 -4.16 13.06 5.00
CA THR A 332 -5.37 12.23 5.06
C THR A 332 -6.07 12.10 3.71
N SER A 333 -5.89 13.06 2.81
CA SER A 333 -6.52 13.08 1.49
C SER A 333 -5.74 12.24 0.48
N ARG A 334 -6.41 11.23 -0.11
CA ARG A 334 -5.88 10.44 -1.23
C ARG A 334 -5.67 11.31 -2.46
N ASP A 335 -6.59 12.23 -2.73
CA ASP A 335 -6.51 13.12 -3.89
C ASP A 335 -5.24 13.99 -3.83
N ALA A 336 -4.95 14.57 -2.66
CA ALA A 336 -3.74 15.35 -2.45
C ALA A 336 -2.47 14.51 -2.67
N ALA A 337 -2.49 13.23 -2.29
CA ALA A 337 -1.38 12.31 -2.52
C ALA A 337 -1.06 12.21 -4.01
N PHE A 338 -2.06 11.86 -4.83
CA PHE A 338 -1.91 11.63 -6.28
C PHE A 338 -1.76 12.91 -7.10
N GLN A 339 -2.29 14.04 -6.62
CA GLN A 339 -2.22 15.33 -7.33
C GLN A 339 -0.91 16.09 -7.13
N GLY A 340 0.01 15.60 -6.29
CA GLY A 340 1.36 16.17 -6.25
C GLY A 340 2.18 15.90 -4.99
N VAL A 341 1.59 15.44 -3.88
CA VAL A 341 2.36 15.22 -2.64
C VAL A 341 3.38 14.08 -2.79
N LEU A 342 3.08 13.03 -3.55
CA LEU A 342 4.07 11.99 -3.85
C LEU A 342 5.27 12.57 -4.63
N PHE A 343 5.00 13.40 -5.63
CA PHE A 343 6.05 14.07 -6.40
C PHE A 343 6.85 15.07 -5.55
N LEU A 344 6.19 15.83 -4.68
CA LEU A 344 6.83 16.72 -3.70
C LEU A 344 7.79 15.92 -2.80
N THR A 345 7.41 14.72 -2.36
CA THR A 345 8.24 13.87 -1.51
C THR A 345 9.58 13.51 -2.18
N ALA A 346 9.60 13.37 -3.51
CA ALA A 346 10.85 13.18 -4.25
C ALA A 346 11.77 14.43 -4.13
N PHE A 347 11.23 15.65 -4.21
CA PHE A 347 12.00 16.87 -3.98
C PHE A 347 12.47 17.01 -2.53
N LEU A 348 11.63 16.70 -1.55
CA LEU A 348 12.03 16.69 -0.13
C LEU A 348 13.20 15.73 0.09
N THR A 349 13.17 14.57 -0.57
CA THR A 349 14.27 13.59 -0.53
C THR A 349 15.56 14.16 -1.11
N LEU A 350 15.49 14.87 -2.24
CA LEU A 350 16.65 15.55 -2.81
C LEU A 350 17.16 16.67 -1.89
N GLY A 351 16.26 17.44 -1.26
CA GLY A 351 16.61 18.46 -0.28
C GLY A 351 17.37 17.88 0.91
N MET A 352 16.84 16.80 1.50
CA MET A 352 17.50 16.03 2.57
C MET A 352 18.87 15.52 2.14
N LEU A 353 18.96 14.91 0.95
CA LEU A 353 20.22 14.40 0.42
C LEU A 353 21.24 15.52 0.19
N TRP A 354 20.85 16.61 -0.47
CA TRP A 354 21.75 17.68 -0.87
C TRP A 354 22.29 18.45 0.34
N GLY A 355 21.47 18.68 1.37
CA GLY A 355 21.89 19.29 2.63
C GLY A 355 22.94 18.50 3.40
N THR A 356 23.13 17.22 3.10
CA THR A 356 24.21 16.40 3.69
C THR A 356 25.50 16.41 2.89
N MET A 357 25.56 17.05 1.71
CA MET A 357 26.78 17.08 0.89
C MET A 357 27.88 18.05 1.35
N PRO A 358 27.59 19.22 1.97
CA PRO A 358 28.64 20.09 2.49
C PRO A 358 29.57 19.37 3.48
N ARG A 359 30.88 19.66 3.44
CA ARG A 359 31.88 18.96 4.29
C ARG A 359 31.52 19.00 5.78
N LYS A 360 31.15 20.18 6.31
CA LYS A 360 30.78 20.43 7.72
C LYS A 360 29.26 20.65 7.93
N SER A 361 28.40 19.94 7.20
CA SER A 361 26.95 20.05 7.42
C SER A 361 26.52 19.45 8.76
N TRP A 362 25.84 20.24 9.60
CA TRP A 362 25.30 19.78 10.88
C TRP A 362 24.14 18.78 10.72
N MET A 363 23.41 18.81 9.59
CA MET A 363 22.38 17.80 9.27
C MET A 363 22.94 16.38 9.21
N LYS A 364 24.24 16.21 8.91
CA LYS A 364 24.88 14.88 8.99
C LYS A 364 24.79 14.30 10.40
N ALA A 365 24.86 15.11 11.45
CA ALA A 365 24.80 14.61 12.82
C ALA A 365 23.46 13.91 13.10
N ILE A 366 22.36 14.49 12.62
CA ILE A 366 21.01 13.93 12.75
C ILE A 366 20.91 12.60 12.00
N PHE A 367 21.28 12.57 10.71
CA PHE A 367 21.16 11.34 9.91
C PHE A 367 22.16 10.23 10.28
N VAL A 368 23.25 10.56 10.97
CA VAL A 368 24.24 9.57 11.44
C VAL A 368 23.92 9.08 12.86
N TRP A 369 22.84 9.59 13.49
CA TRP A 369 22.35 9.08 14.77
C TRP A 369 22.13 7.56 14.71
N LYS A 370 22.71 6.83 15.68
CA LYS A 370 22.88 5.37 15.58
C LYS A 370 21.56 4.62 15.36
N PRO A 371 20.47 4.87 16.11
CA PRO A 371 19.20 4.19 15.90
C PRO A 371 18.66 4.38 14.49
N LEU A 372 18.67 5.62 14.01
CA LEU A 372 18.19 5.96 12.68
C LEU A 372 19.03 5.32 11.57
N ARG A 373 20.36 5.35 11.74
CA ARG A 373 21.29 4.66 10.84
C ARG A 373 21.09 3.15 10.82
N LEU A 374 20.77 2.53 11.96
CA LEU A 374 20.49 1.10 12.05
C LEU A 374 19.19 0.74 11.34
N ALA A 375 18.12 1.52 11.57
CA ALA A 375 16.87 1.38 10.83
C ALA A 375 17.10 1.45 9.31
N GLY A 376 17.91 2.42 8.86
CA GLY A 376 18.29 2.53 7.46
C GLY A 376 19.18 1.41 6.92
N LYS A 377 20.12 0.91 7.74
CA LYS A 377 20.99 -0.21 7.38
C LYS A 377 20.19 -1.48 7.13
N TYR A 378 19.17 -1.73 7.95
CA TYR A 378 18.33 -2.91 7.91
C TYR A 378 16.97 -2.65 7.25
N SER A 379 16.80 -1.50 6.58
CA SER A 379 15.51 -1.05 6.06
C SER A 379 14.87 -2.06 5.11
N TYR A 380 15.69 -2.79 4.36
CA TYR A 380 15.21 -3.82 3.43
C TYR A 380 14.57 -5.00 4.15
N GLY A 381 15.22 -5.56 5.18
CA GLY A 381 14.62 -6.64 5.98
C GLY A 381 13.38 -6.17 6.73
N ILE A 382 13.43 -4.99 7.35
CA ILE A 382 12.26 -4.40 8.03
C ILE A 382 11.09 -4.28 7.05
N TYR A 383 11.34 -3.76 5.84
CA TYR A 383 10.33 -3.62 4.80
C TYR A 383 9.70 -4.96 4.38
N LEU A 384 10.49 -6.03 4.27
CA LEU A 384 9.95 -7.34 3.90
C LEU A 384 9.10 -7.97 5.00
N TRP A 385 9.53 -7.86 6.25
CA TRP A 385 8.92 -8.61 7.36
C TRP A 385 7.76 -7.86 8.04
N HIS A 386 7.79 -6.53 8.09
CA HIS A 386 6.85 -5.74 8.90
C HIS A 386 5.38 -6.01 8.61
N TRP A 387 5.03 -6.11 7.34
CA TRP A 387 3.65 -6.22 6.88
C TRP A 387 3.06 -7.63 7.02
N PRO A 388 3.65 -8.70 6.45
CA PRO A 388 3.08 -10.04 6.59
C PRO A 388 3.01 -10.47 8.06
N LEU A 389 4.00 -10.14 8.89
CA LEU A 389 3.97 -10.47 10.31
C LEU A 389 2.88 -9.70 11.07
N TYR A 390 2.65 -8.43 10.72
CA TYR A 390 1.55 -7.65 11.28
C TYR A 390 0.19 -8.25 10.92
N ILE A 391 -0.04 -8.58 9.64
CA ILE A 391 -1.26 -9.28 9.22
C ILE A 391 -1.45 -10.58 10.00
N LEU A 392 -0.41 -11.43 10.07
CA LEU A 392 -0.50 -12.73 10.73
C LEU A 392 -0.81 -12.58 12.22
N LEU A 393 -0.23 -11.58 12.91
CA LEU A 393 -0.56 -11.30 14.31
C LEU A 393 -1.99 -10.78 14.48
N ARG A 394 -2.49 -9.93 13.57
CA ARG A 394 -3.91 -9.51 13.58
C ARG A 394 -4.86 -10.69 13.35
N LEU A 395 -4.46 -11.70 12.59
CA LEU A 395 -5.25 -12.91 12.35
C LEU A 395 -5.17 -13.88 13.54
N LEU A 396 -4.01 -13.96 14.20
CA LEU A 396 -3.79 -14.83 15.35
C LEU A 396 -4.48 -14.31 16.62
N PHE A 397 -4.57 -13.00 16.80
CA PHE A 397 -5.15 -12.36 17.99
C PHE A 397 -6.31 -11.42 17.64
N PRO A 398 -7.45 -11.93 17.12
CA PRO A 398 -8.56 -11.09 16.68
C PRO A 398 -9.19 -10.27 17.82
N SER A 399 -9.16 -10.77 19.06
CA SER A 399 -9.66 -10.07 20.26
C SER A 399 -8.89 -8.79 20.61
N LEU A 400 -7.66 -8.64 20.12
CA LEU A 400 -6.84 -7.45 20.35
C LEU A 400 -7.09 -6.34 19.32
N ARG A 401 -7.81 -6.63 18.22
CA ARG A 401 -8.09 -5.63 17.17
C ARG A 401 -8.87 -4.45 17.73
N GLY A 402 -8.60 -3.26 17.19
CA GLY A 402 -9.24 -2.02 17.62
C GLY A 402 -8.63 -1.47 18.90
N ARG A 403 -9.25 -1.70 20.07
CA ARG A 403 -8.84 -1.06 21.34
C ARG A 403 -7.39 -1.36 21.73
N TYR A 404 -6.91 -2.58 21.46
CA TYR A 404 -5.57 -3.05 21.84
C TYR A 404 -4.64 -3.23 20.63
N GLU A 405 -4.94 -2.58 19.50
CA GLU A 405 -4.18 -2.72 18.25
C GLU A 405 -2.69 -2.34 18.43
N TRP A 406 -2.42 -1.39 19.33
CA TRP A 406 -1.04 -0.97 19.68
C TRP A 406 -0.19 -2.14 20.22
N LEU A 407 -0.80 -3.13 20.87
CA LEU A 407 -0.10 -4.32 21.37
C LEU A 407 0.29 -5.24 20.20
N ILE A 408 -0.60 -5.40 19.21
CA ILE A 408 -0.29 -6.10 17.96
C ILE A 408 0.86 -5.38 17.23
N ALA A 409 0.80 -4.05 17.12
CA ALA A 409 1.86 -3.24 16.50
C ALA A 409 3.21 -3.41 17.22
N LEU A 410 3.22 -3.42 18.56
CA LEU A 410 4.43 -3.61 19.37
C LEU A 410 5.03 -5.01 19.14
N LEU A 411 4.21 -6.06 19.19
CA LEU A 411 4.63 -7.43 18.91
C LEU A 411 5.14 -7.59 17.48
N ALA A 412 4.43 -7.02 16.51
CA ALA A 412 4.81 -7.04 15.10
C ALA A 412 6.17 -6.35 14.89
N CYS A 413 6.40 -5.20 15.54
CA CYS A 413 7.68 -4.51 15.51
C CYS A 413 8.81 -5.39 16.06
N LEU A 414 8.60 -6.01 17.23
CA LEU A 414 9.59 -6.88 17.86
C LEU A 414 9.95 -8.08 16.97
N VAL A 415 8.95 -8.82 16.49
CA VAL A 415 9.17 -10.00 15.64
C VAL A 415 9.80 -9.59 14.30
N THR A 416 9.41 -8.43 13.74
CA THR A 416 10.03 -7.88 12.52
C THR A 416 11.51 -7.61 12.69
N LEU A 417 11.91 -7.00 13.82
CA LEU A 417 13.32 -6.74 14.11
C LEU A 417 14.11 -8.04 14.30
N ILE A 418 13.53 -9.03 14.99
CA ILE A 418 14.12 -10.37 15.15
C ILE A 418 14.31 -11.04 13.79
N MET A 419 13.26 -11.10 12.97
CA MET A 419 13.30 -11.76 11.65
C MET A 419 14.25 -11.04 10.68
N THR A 420 14.29 -9.71 10.72
CA THR A 420 15.26 -8.91 9.97
C THR A 420 16.69 -9.22 10.40
N TRP A 421 16.95 -9.34 11.69
CA TRP A 421 18.28 -9.69 12.18
C TRP A 421 18.69 -11.10 11.76
N LEU A 422 17.77 -12.08 11.89
CA LEU A 422 17.99 -13.47 11.46
C LEU A 422 18.27 -13.54 9.95
N SER A 423 17.42 -12.92 9.11
CA SER A 423 17.62 -12.93 7.65
C SER A 423 18.94 -12.26 7.26
N ALA A 424 19.25 -11.12 7.88
CA ALA A 424 20.49 -10.41 7.61
C ALA A 424 21.72 -11.24 7.98
N ARG A 425 21.70 -11.90 9.14
CA ARG A 425 22.84 -12.66 9.69
C ARG A 425 23.14 -13.94 8.92
N TYR A 426 22.10 -14.69 8.57
CA TYR A 426 22.22 -16.06 8.05
C TYR A 426 22.08 -16.13 6.53
N VAL A 427 21.33 -15.21 5.92
CA VAL A 427 20.92 -15.32 4.51
C VAL A 427 21.55 -14.22 3.65
N GLU A 428 21.52 -12.97 4.10
CA GLU A 428 22.00 -11.83 3.31
C GLU A 428 23.53 -11.66 3.40
N GLU A 429 24.15 -12.06 4.52
CA GLU A 429 25.59 -11.97 4.74
C GLU A 429 26.24 -13.35 5.00
N PRO A 430 26.12 -14.33 4.08
CA PRO A 430 26.55 -15.72 4.31
C PRO A 430 28.06 -15.87 4.53
N ARG A 431 28.85 -14.85 4.16
CA ARG A 431 30.29 -14.78 4.44
C ARG A 431 30.60 -14.65 5.93
N ARG A 432 29.65 -14.21 6.76
CA ARG A 432 29.80 -14.16 8.22
C ARG A 432 29.50 -15.51 8.90
N LEU A 433 29.08 -16.53 8.15
CA LEU A 433 28.95 -17.89 8.68
C LEU A 433 30.35 -18.48 8.88
N ALA A 434 30.56 -19.13 10.03
CA ALA A 434 31.88 -19.57 10.48
C ALA A 434 32.42 -20.76 9.67
N SER A 435 31.55 -21.60 9.09
CA SER A 435 31.95 -22.80 8.35
C SER A 435 31.14 -23.01 7.07
N ASN A 436 31.69 -23.80 6.14
CA ASN A 436 30.97 -24.23 4.92
C ASN A 436 29.76 -25.11 5.27
N LEU A 437 29.84 -25.91 6.34
CA LEU A 437 28.73 -26.71 6.84
C LEU A 437 27.52 -25.83 7.19
N GLN A 438 27.72 -24.71 7.89
CA GLN A 438 26.63 -23.78 8.21
C GLN A 438 25.95 -23.23 6.94
N ARG A 439 26.71 -22.97 5.87
CA ARG A 439 26.15 -22.51 4.59
C ARG A 439 25.29 -23.59 3.93
N VAL A 440 25.76 -24.84 3.94
CA VAL A 440 25.02 -25.98 3.38
C VAL A 440 23.73 -26.20 4.17
N VAL A 441 23.80 -26.18 5.51
CA VAL A 441 22.62 -26.33 6.38
C VAL A 441 21.61 -25.22 6.11
N VAL A 442 22.03 -23.95 6.07
CA VAL A 442 21.13 -22.82 5.78
C VAL A 442 20.49 -22.99 4.40
N MET A 443 21.26 -23.37 3.38
CA MET A 443 20.71 -23.61 2.04
C MET A 443 19.70 -24.78 2.03
N GLY A 444 20.02 -25.88 2.72
CA GLY A 444 19.12 -27.02 2.89
C GLY A 444 17.81 -26.63 3.57
N LEU A 445 17.87 -25.82 4.63
CA LEU A 445 16.67 -25.29 5.30
C LEU A 445 15.83 -24.43 4.36
N VAL A 446 16.46 -23.57 3.55
CA VAL A 446 15.73 -22.77 2.54
C VAL A 446 15.03 -23.68 1.52
N VAL A 447 15.69 -24.74 1.05
CA VAL A 447 15.07 -25.71 0.15
C VAL A 447 13.88 -26.41 0.81
N VAL A 448 14.02 -26.87 2.05
CA VAL A 448 12.92 -27.49 2.82
C VAL A 448 11.75 -26.52 3.00
N LEU A 449 12.02 -25.25 3.32
CA LEU A 449 11.00 -24.21 3.41
C LEU A 449 10.23 -24.06 2.08
N TRP A 450 10.92 -24.09 0.94
CA TRP A 450 10.28 -24.02 -0.37
C TRP A 450 9.47 -25.26 -0.73
N ILE A 451 9.95 -26.46 -0.38
CA ILE A 451 9.18 -27.71 -0.56
C ILE A 451 7.86 -27.62 0.24
N GLY A 452 7.93 -27.22 1.52
CA GLY A 452 6.73 -27.03 2.34
C GLY A 452 5.80 -25.94 1.80
N CYS A 453 6.36 -24.81 1.34
CA CYS A 453 5.61 -23.74 0.70
C CYS A 453 4.84 -24.22 -0.54
N LEU A 454 5.50 -24.94 -1.45
CA LEU A 454 4.87 -25.47 -2.67
C LEU A 454 3.78 -26.49 -2.34
N ALA A 455 4.01 -27.37 -1.36
CA ALA A 455 3.00 -28.32 -0.89
C ALA A 455 1.75 -27.61 -0.32
N ILE A 456 1.96 -26.55 0.48
CA ILE A 456 0.88 -25.73 1.04
C ILE A 456 0.08 -25.03 -0.05
N ILE A 457 0.75 -24.46 -1.06
CA ILE A 457 0.09 -23.79 -2.20
C ILE A 457 -0.80 -24.79 -2.94
N GLY A 458 -0.36 -26.05 -3.11
CA GLY A 458 -1.16 -27.10 -3.73
C GLY A 458 -2.43 -27.48 -2.94
N HIS A 459 -2.47 -27.20 -1.64
CA HIS A 459 -3.62 -27.45 -0.76
C HIS A 459 -4.35 -26.17 -0.33
N ALA A 460 -3.99 -25.02 -0.90
CA ALA A 460 -4.62 -23.74 -0.55
C ALA A 460 -6.09 -23.73 -1.01
N PRO A 461 -7.01 -23.19 -0.20
CA PRO A 461 -8.42 -23.10 -0.58
C PRO A 461 -8.61 -22.19 -1.80
N ALA A 462 -9.58 -22.53 -2.65
CA ALA A 462 -9.89 -21.77 -3.86
C ALA A 462 -10.61 -20.44 -3.58
N GLN A 463 -11.34 -20.37 -2.46
CA GLN A 463 -12.12 -19.21 -2.03
C GLN A 463 -11.98 -19.05 -0.51
N THR A 464 -12.23 -17.84 0.01
CA THR A 464 -12.18 -17.59 1.46
C THR A 464 -13.38 -18.22 2.16
N SER A 465 -13.25 -18.50 3.45
CA SER A 465 -14.33 -18.98 4.29
C SER A 465 -15.59 -18.11 4.20
N ILE A 466 -15.43 -16.78 4.12
CA ILE A 466 -16.53 -15.83 3.98
C ILE A 466 -17.17 -15.86 2.60
N GLN A 467 -16.40 -16.01 1.52
CA GLN A 467 -16.98 -16.20 0.19
C GLN A 467 -17.85 -17.45 0.16
N SER A 468 -17.39 -18.56 0.76
CA SER A 468 -18.18 -19.78 0.89
C SER A 468 -19.44 -19.57 1.75
N GLN A 469 -19.34 -18.86 2.88
CA GLN A 469 -20.50 -18.54 3.72
C GLN A 469 -21.55 -17.69 2.98
N LEU A 470 -21.13 -16.64 2.28
CA LEU A 470 -22.04 -15.75 1.56
C LEU A 470 -22.75 -16.46 0.41
N GLN A 471 -22.04 -17.30 -0.36
CA GLN A 471 -22.65 -18.12 -1.41
C GLN A 471 -23.70 -19.07 -0.86
N GLU A 472 -23.45 -19.66 0.31
CA GLU A 472 -24.43 -20.55 0.95
C GLU A 472 -25.67 -19.77 1.43
N GLN A 473 -25.49 -18.61 2.07
CA GLN A 473 -26.62 -17.77 2.48
C GLN A 473 -27.45 -17.28 1.28
N GLU A 474 -26.80 -16.95 0.15
CA GLU A 474 -27.49 -16.56 -1.08
C GLU A 474 -28.33 -17.70 -1.65
N ARG A 475 -27.82 -18.95 -1.63
CA ARG A 475 -28.60 -20.15 -2.01
C ARG A 475 -29.80 -20.37 -1.09
N VAL A 476 -29.62 -20.20 0.22
CA VAL A 476 -30.71 -20.33 1.19
C VAL A 476 -31.82 -19.30 0.92
N LEU A 477 -31.47 -18.02 0.73
CA LEU A 477 -32.44 -16.96 0.41
C LEU A 477 -33.15 -17.18 -0.95
N ALA A 478 -32.41 -17.63 -1.97
CA ALA A 478 -32.98 -17.96 -3.27
C ALA A 478 -33.99 -19.13 -3.19
N SER A 479 -33.70 -20.14 -2.37
CA SER A 479 -34.61 -21.28 -2.16
C SER A 479 -35.91 -20.90 -1.44
N GLN A 480 -35.89 -19.84 -0.63
CA GLN A 480 -37.06 -19.33 0.08
C GLN A 480 -37.95 -18.47 -0.81
N THR A 481 -37.36 -17.73 -1.74
CA THR A 481 -38.09 -16.94 -2.75
C THR A 481 -38.66 -17.81 -3.88
N GLY A 482 -38.06 -18.96 -4.20
CA GLY A 482 -38.57 -19.92 -5.19
C GLY A 482 -39.73 -20.82 -4.72
N LYS A 483 -40.07 -20.84 -3.43
CA LYS A 483 -41.21 -21.59 -2.86
C LYS A 483 -42.50 -20.75 -2.84
N GLU A 484 -42.85 -20.13 -3.97
CA GLU A 484 -44.22 -19.66 -4.16
C GLU A 484 -45.16 -20.87 -4.33
N PRO A 485 -46.36 -20.89 -3.70
CA PRO A 485 -47.29 -21.99 -3.84
C PRO A 485 -47.97 -21.94 -5.21
N SER A 486 -47.33 -22.58 -6.20
CA SER A 486 -47.99 -22.97 -7.44
C SER A 486 -49.05 -24.03 -7.14
N SER A 487 -50.31 -23.71 -7.49
CA SER A 487 -51.46 -24.62 -7.61
C SER A 487 -52.06 -25.21 -6.32
N ARG A 488 -52.93 -24.45 -5.65
CA ARG A 488 -54.08 -25.07 -4.97
C ARG A 488 -55.07 -25.55 -6.02
N LYS A 489 -54.99 -26.83 -6.40
CA LYS A 489 -56.16 -27.56 -6.94
C LYS A 489 -57.16 -27.80 -5.79
N PRO A 490 -58.47 -27.66 -6.02
CA PRO A 490 -59.46 -27.89 -4.97
C PRO A 490 -59.72 -29.39 -4.81
N SER A 491 -59.29 -29.99 -3.70
CA SER A 491 -59.80 -31.30 -3.27
C SER A 491 -60.95 -31.11 -2.29
N ARG A 492 -62.15 -31.46 -2.76
CA ARG A 492 -63.35 -31.72 -1.95
C ARG A 492 -63.16 -32.98 -1.10
N GLN A 493 -63.39 -32.89 0.21
CA GLN A 493 -63.95 -33.95 1.07
C GLN A 493 -64.29 -33.30 2.43
N ARG A 494 -65.56 -32.95 2.71
CA ARG A 494 -66.62 -33.73 3.39
C ARG A 494 -66.32 -34.11 4.87
N GLU A 495 -66.95 -33.32 5.75
CA GLU A 495 -67.68 -33.68 7.00
C GLU A 495 -67.12 -34.67 8.03
N LYS A 496 -67.03 -34.20 9.29
CA LYS A 496 -67.87 -34.58 10.47
C LYS A 496 -67.29 -33.93 11.74
N SER A 497 -67.99 -32.98 12.36
CA SER A 497 -68.89 -33.15 13.53
C SER A 497 -68.18 -33.41 14.86
N ALA A 498 -68.20 -32.42 15.78
CA ALA A 498 -68.56 -32.62 17.18
C ALA A 498 -68.84 -31.27 17.89
N LYS A 499 -70.01 -31.22 18.52
CA LYS A 499 -70.61 -30.13 19.30
C LYS A 499 -70.16 -30.18 20.77
N THR A 500 -69.78 -29.02 21.34
CA THR A 500 -70.28 -28.34 22.58
C THR A 500 -70.20 -29.12 23.93
N PRO A 501 -70.19 -28.51 25.17
CA PRO A 501 -70.63 -27.16 25.48
C PRO A 501 -69.89 -26.29 26.51
N SER A 502 -70.18 -24.99 26.32
CA SER A 502 -70.27 -23.89 27.28
C SER A 502 -70.57 -24.27 28.74
N LYS A 503 -69.85 -23.63 29.67
CA LYS A 503 -70.35 -23.24 30.99
C LYS A 503 -69.84 -21.83 31.36
N ARG A 504 -70.79 -20.93 31.60
CA ARG A 504 -70.68 -19.69 32.39
C ARG A 504 -71.61 -19.88 33.60
N PRO A 505 -71.24 -19.45 34.81
CA PRO A 505 -71.75 -18.18 35.36
C PRO A 505 -70.66 -17.51 36.23
N SER A 506 -70.77 -16.37 36.90
CA SER A 506 -71.74 -15.28 37.07
C SER A 506 -70.95 -13.99 37.30
N ALA A 507 -71.65 -12.87 37.30
CA ALA A 507 -71.11 -11.55 37.63
C ALA A 507 -70.81 -11.39 39.14
N SER A 508 -69.75 -10.64 39.46
CA SER A 508 -69.66 -9.82 40.66
C SER A 508 -68.83 -8.56 40.32
N GLN A 509 -69.44 -7.40 40.55
CA GLN A 509 -68.88 -6.08 40.32
C GLN A 509 -67.89 -5.68 41.42
N SER A 510 -67.07 -4.69 41.05
CA SER A 510 -66.28 -3.75 41.87
C SER A 510 -65.18 -4.31 42.75
N ASP A 511 -63.93 -4.06 42.36
CA ASP A 511 -63.23 -2.95 43.01
C ASP A 511 -62.15 -2.33 42.12
N ARG A 512 -62.12 -1.00 42.15
CA ARG A 512 -61.14 -0.16 41.46
C ARG A 512 -59.80 -0.25 42.19
N SER A 513 -58.80 -0.77 41.51
CA SER A 513 -57.39 -0.44 41.78
C SER A 513 -56.68 -0.29 40.45
N SER A 514 -56.67 0.96 39.95
CA SER A 514 -55.91 1.36 38.77
C SER A 514 -54.46 1.60 39.18
N THR A 515 -53.68 0.53 39.33
CA THR A 515 -52.23 0.62 39.12
C THR A 515 -51.98 0.29 37.66
N ALA A 516 -51.85 1.34 36.84
CA ALA A 516 -51.45 1.22 35.45
C ALA A 516 -50.09 0.52 35.38
N SER A 517 -50.11 -0.75 34.98
CA SER A 517 -48.91 -1.46 34.56
C SER A 517 -48.38 -0.77 33.29
N PRO A 518 -47.06 -0.55 33.14
CA PRO A 518 -46.52 0.06 31.94
C PRO A 518 -46.93 -0.77 30.72
N LYS A 519 -47.47 -0.13 29.68
CA LYS A 519 -47.81 -0.79 28.41
C LYS A 519 -46.56 -1.51 27.91
N SER A 520 -46.55 -2.84 27.96
CA SER A 520 -45.46 -3.63 27.39
C SER A 520 -45.41 -3.35 25.90
N VAL A 521 -44.35 -2.70 25.44
CA VAL A 521 -44.11 -2.47 24.02
C VAL A 521 -44.03 -3.82 23.31
N VAL A 522 -44.93 -4.06 22.35
CA VAL A 522 -44.96 -5.31 21.58
C VAL A 522 -44.06 -5.15 20.37
N MET A 523 -43.02 -5.99 20.29
CA MET A 523 -42.13 -6.03 19.13
C MET A 523 -42.87 -6.44 17.86
N PRO A 524 -42.62 -5.80 16.71
CA PRO A 524 -43.24 -6.19 15.46
C PRO A 524 -42.81 -7.60 15.06
N SER A 525 -43.78 -8.41 14.62
CA SER A 525 -43.50 -9.71 14.01
C SER A 525 -42.70 -9.52 12.72
N GLY A 526 -41.90 -10.52 12.34
CA GLY A 526 -41.13 -10.49 11.09
C GLY A 526 -42.00 -10.24 9.86
N SER A 527 -43.28 -10.64 9.88
CA SER A 527 -44.26 -10.35 8.82
C SER A 527 -44.53 -8.86 8.55
N ARG A 528 -44.10 -7.95 9.44
CA ARG A 528 -44.18 -6.48 9.26
C ARG A 528 -42.83 -5.85 8.89
N ILE A 529 -41.79 -6.66 8.71
CA ILE A 529 -40.41 -6.21 8.48
C ILE A 529 -39.94 -6.64 7.09
N THR A 530 -39.36 -5.69 6.36
CA THR A 530 -38.60 -5.90 5.13
C THR A 530 -37.18 -5.39 5.35
N ALA A 531 -36.19 -6.20 5.01
CA ALA A 531 -34.77 -5.87 5.16
C ALA A 531 -34.10 -5.81 3.80
N VAL A 532 -33.44 -4.70 3.51
CA VAL A 532 -32.64 -4.48 2.30
C VAL A 532 -31.20 -4.26 2.72
N GLY A 533 -30.28 -5.09 2.24
CA GLY A 533 -28.90 -5.00 2.67
C GLY A 533 -27.83 -5.46 1.70
N ASP A 534 -26.59 -5.28 2.12
CA ASP A 534 -25.37 -5.70 1.46
C ASP A 534 -24.88 -7.07 1.97
N SER A 535 -23.59 -7.36 1.76
CA SER A 535 -22.97 -8.63 2.16
C SER A 535 -22.94 -8.86 3.67
N VAL A 536 -22.94 -7.82 4.51
CA VAL A 536 -22.95 -7.96 5.97
C VAL A 536 -24.32 -8.47 6.45
N MET A 537 -25.40 -7.93 5.87
CA MET A 537 -26.75 -8.42 6.12
C MET A 537 -26.92 -9.84 5.56
N LEU A 538 -26.43 -10.10 4.34
CA LEU A 538 -26.49 -11.43 3.73
C LEU A 538 -25.79 -12.49 4.59
N GLY A 539 -24.58 -12.19 5.09
CA GLY A 539 -23.85 -13.07 6.00
C GLY A 539 -24.57 -13.34 7.32
N SER A 540 -25.54 -12.49 7.69
CA SER A 540 -26.35 -12.57 8.91
C SER A 540 -27.81 -12.96 8.65
N ALA A 541 -28.18 -13.31 7.42
CA ALA A 541 -29.57 -13.49 7.01
C ALA A 541 -30.29 -14.59 7.80
N SER A 542 -29.63 -15.73 8.02
CA SER A 542 -30.19 -16.82 8.84
C SER A 542 -30.46 -16.40 10.29
N ALA A 543 -29.59 -15.59 10.89
CA ALA A 543 -29.77 -15.08 12.25
C ALA A 543 -30.92 -14.05 12.32
N LEU A 544 -31.05 -13.19 11.31
CA LEU A 544 -32.19 -12.29 11.16
C LEU A 544 -33.51 -13.04 11.03
N GLN A 545 -33.54 -14.11 10.22
CA GLN A 545 -34.73 -14.95 10.07
C GLN A 545 -35.11 -15.64 11.39
N ALA A 546 -34.13 -16.11 12.15
CA ALA A 546 -34.36 -16.70 13.47
C ALA A 546 -34.89 -15.69 14.49
N ARG A 547 -34.38 -14.44 14.46
CA ARG A 547 -34.80 -13.37 15.38
C ARG A 547 -36.15 -12.76 15.00
N PHE A 548 -36.45 -12.67 13.71
CA PHE A 548 -37.69 -12.11 13.17
C PHE A 548 -38.38 -13.12 12.22
N PRO A 549 -39.03 -14.17 12.74
CA PRO A 549 -39.70 -15.16 11.89
C PRO A 549 -40.69 -14.52 10.91
N GLY A 550 -40.52 -14.85 9.62
CA GLY A 550 -41.35 -14.34 8.53
C GLY A 550 -40.91 -13.01 7.93
N ILE A 551 -39.75 -12.46 8.32
CA ILE A 551 -39.09 -11.31 7.69
C ILE A 551 -38.87 -11.54 6.18
N VAL A 552 -38.98 -10.48 5.38
CA VAL A 552 -38.51 -10.48 3.99
C VAL A 552 -37.10 -9.92 3.98
N ILE A 553 -36.13 -10.69 3.48
CA ILE A 553 -34.73 -10.27 3.39
C ILE A 553 -34.35 -10.25 1.91
N ASP A 554 -33.97 -9.08 1.43
CA ASP A 554 -33.34 -8.87 0.14
C ASP A 554 -31.91 -8.36 0.39
N ALA A 555 -30.93 -9.25 0.36
CA ALA A 555 -29.52 -8.94 0.62
C ALA A 555 -28.62 -9.56 -0.45
N LYS A 556 -27.57 -8.83 -0.87
CA LYS A 556 -26.69 -9.26 -1.97
C LYS A 556 -25.23 -8.85 -1.74
N VAL A 557 -24.31 -9.70 -2.16
CA VAL A 557 -22.87 -9.38 -2.18
C VAL A 557 -22.60 -8.16 -3.06
N SER A 558 -21.74 -7.26 -2.59
CA SER A 558 -21.33 -6.05 -3.31
C SER A 558 -22.50 -5.13 -3.72
N ARG A 559 -23.61 -5.13 -2.97
CA ARG A 559 -24.69 -4.15 -3.19
C ARG A 559 -24.29 -2.78 -2.64
N PHE A 560 -24.52 -1.73 -3.43
CA PHE A 560 -24.24 -0.35 -3.05
C PHE A 560 -25.51 0.43 -2.70
N LEU A 561 -25.35 1.54 -1.97
CA LEU A 561 -26.47 2.41 -1.59
C LEU A 561 -27.26 2.93 -2.79
N TYR A 562 -26.61 3.24 -3.92
CA TYR A 562 -27.27 3.74 -5.12
C TYR A 562 -28.27 2.74 -5.74
N GLU A 563 -28.11 1.45 -5.48
CA GLU A 563 -29.05 0.40 -5.91
C GLU A 563 -30.29 0.31 -5.00
N GLY A 564 -30.24 0.96 -3.83
CA GLY A 564 -31.26 0.84 -2.79
C GLY A 564 -32.65 1.29 -3.26
N ALA A 565 -32.75 2.45 -3.93
CA ALA A 565 -34.04 2.96 -4.40
C ALA A 565 -34.72 2.01 -5.40
N GLY A 566 -33.96 1.48 -6.36
CA GLY A 566 -34.47 0.48 -7.32
C GLY A 566 -34.92 -0.82 -6.63
N THR A 567 -34.20 -1.25 -5.60
CA THR A 567 -34.57 -2.44 -4.80
C THR A 567 -35.87 -2.22 -4.03
N ILE A 568 -36.02 -1.05 -3.40
CA ILE A 568 -37.26 -0.67 -2.70
C ILE A 568 -38.45 -0.60 -3.67
N ALA A 569 -38.26 -0.01 -4.86
CA ALA A 569 -39.30 0.04 -5.89
C ALA A 569 -39.76 -1.37 -6.32
N ASN A 570 -38.82 -2.30 -6.52
CA ASN A 570 -39.13 -3.69 -6.88
C ASN A 570 -39.92 -4.40 -5.77
N LEU A 571 -39.49 -4.27 -4.51
CA LEU A 571 -40.17 -4.86 -3.36
C LEU A 571 -41.58 -4.27 -3.18
N LYS A 572 -41.74 -2.97 -3.41
CA LYS A 572 -43.04 -2.29 -3.39
C LYS A 572 -43.97 -2.84 -4.47
N ALA A 573 -43.48 -2.98 -5.70
CA ALA A 573 -44.24 -3.53 -6.82
C ALA A 573 -44.71 -4.97 -6.59
N ARG A 574 -43.94 -5.76 -5.83
CA ARG A 574 -44.27 -7.15 -5.45
C ARG A 574 -45.15 -7.26 -4.20
N GLY A 575 -45.54 -6.14 -3.59
CA GLY A 575 -46.30 -6.14 -2.32
C GLY A 575 -45.50 -6.66 -1.12
N LEU A 576 -44.16 -6.67 -1.21
CA LEU A 576 -43.24 -7.17 -0.18
C LEU A 576 -42.60 -6.06 0.65
N LEU A 577 -42.89 -4.78 0.36
CA LEU A 577 -42.44 -3.64 1.15
C LEU A 577 -43.37 -3.45 2.36
N ARG A 578 -42.85 -3.74 3.55
CA ARG A 578 -43.62 -3.73 4.81
C ARG A 578 -43.32 -2.47 5.62
N GLN A 579 -44.01 -2.32 6.75
CA GLN A 579 -43.94 -1.11 7.55
C GLN A 579 -42.54 -0.80 8.09
N TYR A 580 -41.82 -1.78 8.62
CA TYR A 580 -40.47 -1.57 9.15
C TYR A 580 -39.44 -1.95 8.10
N LEU A 581 -38.60 -0.99 7.71
CA LEU A 581 -37.60 -1.12 6.65
C LEU A 581 -36.19 -1.11 7.23
N ILE A 582 -35.57 -2.28 7.35
CA ILE A 582 -34.16 -2.38 7.77
C ILE A 582 -33.27 -2.09 6.56
N ILE A 583 -32.44 -1.06 6.63
CA ILE A 583 -31.52 -0.67 5.54
C ILE A 583 -30.08 -0.82 6.01
N SER A 584 -29.31 -1.72 5.39
CA SER A 584 -27.86 -1.92 5.65
C SER A 584 -27.06 -1.94 4.35
N LEU A 585 -26.73 -0.77 3.82
CA LEU A 585 -26.07 -0.61 2.52
C LEU A 585 -24.78 0.23 2.59
N GLY A 586 -24.28 0.48 3.80
CA GLY A 586 -23.16 1.38 4.04
C GLY A 586 -21.78 0.75 3.89
N THR A 587 -21.66 -0.57 3.70
CA THR A 587 -20.36 -1.26 3.73
C THR A 587 -19.52 -1.00 2.48
N ASN A 588 -20.13 -0.99 1.31
CA ASN A 588 -19.41 -1.01 0.03
C ASN A 588 -19.02 0.38 -0.50
N ALA A 589 -19.66 1.45 -0.02
CA ALA A 589 -19.30 2.84 -0.30
C ALA A 589 -19.93 3.76 0.75
N ALA A 590 -19.47 5.02 0.83
CA ALA A 590 -20.11 6.03 1.70
C ALA A 590 -21.58 6.31 1.34
N GLY A 591 -21.91 6.16 0.05
CA GLY A 591 -23.16 6.67 -0.49
C GLY A 591 -23.26 8.21 -0.41
N SER A 592 -24.19 8.81 -1.14
CA SER A 592 -24.47 10.25 -1.04
C SER A 592 -25.70 10.50 -0.16
N PRO A 593 -25.81 11.68 0.48
CA PRO A 593 -27.03 12.07 1.18
C PRO A 593 -28.29 12.00 0.29
N GLN A 594 -28.14 12.28 -1.01
CA GLN A 594 -29.21 12.19 -1.99
C GLN A 594 -29.71 10.76 -2.20
N GLN A 595 -28.81 9.77 -2.23
CA GLN A 595 -29.20 8.36 -2.38
C GLN A 595 -30.04 7.87 -1.19
N TRP A 596 -29.75 8.33 0.03
CA TRP A 596 -30.60 8.05 1.19
C TRP A 596 -32.01 8.64 1.04
N GLU A 597 -32.12 9.87 0.54
CA GLU A 597 -33.42 10.50 0.26
C GLU A 597 -34.18 9.83 -0.89
N ASP A 598 -33.47 9.31 -1.89
CA ASP A 598 -34.09 8.58 -3.00
C ASP A 598 -34.74 7.28 -2.50
N ILE A 599 -34.08 6.57 -1.57
CA ILE A 599 -34.65 5.39 -0.89
C ILE A 599 -35.92 5.80 -0.12
N TYR A 600 -35.86 6.85 0.68
CA TYR A 600 -36.99 7.35 1.48
C TYR A 600 -38.20 7.74 0.62
N ARG A 601 -37.98 8.57 -0.41
CA ARG A 601 -39.04 9.00 -1.34
C ARG A 601 -39.67 7.83 -2.10
N THR A 602 -38.88 6.82 -2.46
CA THR A 602 -39.37 5.64 -3.18
C THR A 602 -40.26 4.75 -2.30
N ALA A 603 -39.90 4.57 -1.04
CA ALA A 603 -40.72 3.84 -0.07
C ALA A 603 -42.08 4.53 0.09
N GLY A 604 -42.09 5.85 0.29
CA GLY A 604 -43.28 6.64 0.54
C GLY A 604 -43.62 6.74 2.05
N PRO A 605 -44.73 7.40 2.40
CA PRO A 605 -45.09 7.63 3.80
C PRO A 605 -45.54 6.34 4.52
N GLY A 606 -45.43 6.34 5.85
CA GLY A 606 -45.94 5.26 6.70
C GLY A 606 -44.94 4.11 6.96
N HIS A 607 -43.70 4.26 6.52
CA HIS A 607 -42.61 3.32 6.79
C HIS A 607 -41.70 3.83 7.92
N ILE A 608 -41.22 2.90 8.76
CA ILE A 608 -40.21 3.18 9.79
C ILE A 608 -38.87 2.62 9.32
N PHE A 609 -37.89 3.51 9.13
CA PHE A 609 -36.54 3.20 8.69
C PHE A 609 -35.66 2.78 9.86
N VAL A 610 -35.18 1.54 9.80
CA VAL A 610 -34.23 0.96 10.75
C VAL A 610 -32.85 0.95 10.06
N VAL A 611 -32.12 2.04 10.20
CA VAL A 611 -30.88 2.29 9.45
C VAL A 611 -29.69 1.71 10.19
N VAL A 612 -28.99 0.76 9.57
CA VAL A 612 -27.81 0.10 10.15
C VAL A 612 -26.55 0.79 9.65
N ASN A 613 -25.75 1.35 10.56
CA ASN A 613 -24.43 1.88 10.20
C ASN A 613 -23.44 0.73 9.95
N ALA A 614 -22.34 1.01 9.24
CA ALA A 614 -21.42 -0.03 8.80
C ALA A 614 -20.15 -0.10 9.65
N HIS A 615 -19.69 -1.32 9.92
CA HIS A 615 -18.39 -1.56 10.57
C HIS A 615 -17.35 -1.96 9.52
N MET A 616 -16.30 -1.14 9.38
CA MET A 616 -15.20 -1.46 8.46
C MET A 616 -13.95 -0.60 8.75
N ASP A 617 -12.78 -1.15 8.42
CA ASP A 617 -11.50 -0.42 8.39
C ASP A 617 -11.23 0.09 6.96
N ARG A 618 -12.01 1.08 6.52
CA ARG A 618 -11.95 1.67 5.16
C ARG A 618 -11.97 3.18 5.21
N SER A 619 -11.38 3.82 4.20
CA SER A 619 -11.33 5.29 4.10
C SER A 619 -12.71 5.96 4.09
N TRP A 620 -13.71 5.30 3.51
CA TRP A 620 -15.08 5.83 3.43
C TRP A 620 -15.94 5.51 4.64
N ALA A 621 -15.45 4.75 5.63
CA ALA A 621 -16.25 4.32 6.78
C ALA A 621 -16.87 5.49 7.55
N ALA A 622 -16.04 6.50 7.84
CA ALA A 622 -16.48 7.69 8.57
C ALA A 622 -17.54 8.49 7.80
N ALA A 623 -17.40 8.61 6.48
CA ALA A 623 -18.38 9.29 5.63
C ALA A 623 -19.68 8.48 5.55
N SER A 624 -19.60 7.16 5.36
CA SER A 624 -20.74 6.24 5.34
C SER A 624 -21.60 6.36 6.60
N ASN A 625 -20.97 6.24 7.77
CA ASN A 625 -21.67 6.27 9.05
C ASN A 625 -22.22 7.67 9.38
N ARG A 626 -21.53 8.74 8.96
CA ARG A 626 -22.04 10.12 9.07
C ARG A 626 -23.29 10.32 8.21
N ASN A 627 -23.25 9.91 6.95
CA ASN A 627 -24.41 10.04 6.04
C ASN A 627 -25.63 9.26 6.55
N ALA A 628 -25.43 8.07 7.11
CA ALA A 628 -26.49 7.30 7.75
C ALA A 628 -27.08 8.02 8.98
N GLN A 629 -26.23 8.60 9.84
CA GLN A 629 -26.68 9.40 10.98
C GLN A 629 -27.43 10.66 10.54
N ASP A 630 -26.94 11.37 9.53
CA ASP A 630 -27.55 12.58 9.00
C ASP A 630 -28.93 12.32 8.36
N PHE A 631 -29.13 11.13 7.78
CA PHE A 631 -30.46 10.68 7.35
C PHE A 631 -31.41 10.50 8.53
N VAL A 632 -30.99 9.80 9.58
CA VAL A 632 -31.82 9.58 10.79
C VAL A 632 -32.17 10.91 11.46
N ASN A 633 -31.22 11.84 11.53
CA ASN A 633 -31.43 13.18 12.12
C ASN A 633 -32.46 14.02 11.34
N ARG A 634 -32.58 13.81 10.02
CA ARG A 634 -33.57 14.51 9.18
C ARG A 634 -34.97 13.91 9.27
N HIS A 635 -35.08 12.63 9.66
CA HIS A 635 -36.35 11.91 9.78
C HIS A 635 -36.57 11.39 11.21
N PRO A 636 -36.53 12.24 12.25
CA PRO A 636 -36.46 11.81 13.65
C PRO A 636 -37.71 11.07 14.14
N HIS A 637 -38.84 11.17 13.43
CA HIS A 637 -40.10 10.47 13.76
C HIS A 637 -40.26 9.12 13.04
N GLU A 638 -39.53 8.94 11.93
CA GLU A 638 -39.73 7.81 11.00
C GLU A 638 -38.43 7.03 10.77
N ALA A 639 -37.33 7.40 11.42
CA ALA A 639 -36.05 6.71 11.32
C ALA A 639 -35.39 6.51 12.68
N LEU A 640 -34.66 5.40 12.82
CA LEU A 640 -33.77 5.12 13.94
C LEU A 640 -32.43 4.55 13.45
N LEU A 641 -31.38 4.79 14.24
CA LEU A 641 -30.06 4.25 13.95
C LEU A 641 -29.79 2.98 14.76
N VAL A 642 -29.37 1.93 14.07
CA VAL A 642 -28.76 0.73 14.65
C VAL A 642 -27.24 0.89 14.60
N ASN A 643 -26.61 0.92 15.77
CA ASN A 643 -25.16 1.13 15.87
C ASN A 643 -24.37 -0.18 15.81
N TRP A 644 -24.41 -0.84 14.64
CA TRP A 644 -23.63 -2.04 14.37
C TRP A 644 -22.12 -1.80 14.48
N ASP A 645 -21.62 -0.64 14.06
CA ASP A 645 -20.20 -0.29 14.17
C ASP A 645 -19.66 -0.38 15.61
N ALA A 646 -20.43 0.10 16.59
CA ALA A 646 -20.07 -0.03 18.01
C ALA A 646 -20.15 -1.48 18.51
N ALA A 647 -21.17 -2.23 18.12
CA ALA A 647 -21.36 -3.63 18.52
C ALA A 647 -20.27 -4.54 17.96
N ALA A 648 -19.89 -4.35 16.70
CA ALA A 648 -18.82 -5.08 16.03
C ALA A 648 -17.45 -4.74 16.65
N ARG A 649 -17.18 -3.45 16.92
CA ARG A 649 -15.92 -3.00 17.55
C ARG A 649 -15.73 -3.56 18.96
N SER A 650 -16.80 -3.80 19.71
CA SER A 650 -16.71 -4.42 21.04
C SER A 650 -16.54 -5.94 21.01
N HIS A 651 -16.76 -6.57 19.85
CA HIS A 651 -16.64 -8.02 19.67
C HIS A 651 -15.82 -8.39 18.41
N PRO A 652 -14.56 -7.90 18.28
CA PRO A 652 -13.77 -8.15 17.08
C PRO A 652 -13.45 -9.63 16.83
N GLN A 653 -13.50 -10.47 17.86
CA GLN A 653 -13.37 -11.93 17.75
C GLN A 653 -14.55 -12.62 17.05
N LEU A 654 -15.70 -11.95 16.93
CA LEU A 654 -16.87 -12.47 16.23
C LEU A 654 -16.90 -12.05 14.76
N LEU A 655 -15.93 -11.24 14.33
CA LEU A 655 -15.73 -10.85 12.94
C LEU A 655 -14.74 -11.79 12.26
N SER A 656 -14.88 -11.87 10.94
CA SER A 656 -14.08 -12.75 10.11
C SER A 656 -12.68 -12.17 9.88
N SER A 657 -11.83 -12.89 9.14
CA SER A 657 -10.45 -12.47 8.90
C SER A 657 -10.32 -11.07 8.30
N ASP A 658 -11.31 -10.66 7.49
CA ASP A 658 -11.43 -9.34 6.87
C ASP A 658 -11.80 -8.20 7.82
N GLY A 659 -12.23 -8.53 9.05
CA GLY A 659 -12.66 -7.56 10.06
C GLY A 659 -13.97 -6.83 9.73
N ILE A 660 -14.76 -7.32 8.78
CA ILE A 660 -16.02 -6.69 8.33
C ILE A 660 -17.19 -7.64 8.53
N HIS A 661 -17.07 -8.87 8.02
CA HIS A 661 -18.19 -9.80 8.00
C HIS A 661 -18.30 -10.56 9.33
N PRO A 662 -19.50 -10.66 9.92
CA PRO A 662 -19.72 -11.54 11.06
C PRO A 662 -19.43 -13.00 10.70
N THR A 663 -18.72 -13.68 11.58
CA THR A 663 -18.64 -15.16 11.56
C THR A 663 -20.02 -15.77 11.83
N PRO A 664 -20.21 -17.09 11.64
CA PRO A 664 -21.46 -17.75 12.04
C PRO A 664 -21.84 -17.52 13.51
N ALA A 665 -20.85 -17.40 14.41
CA ALA A 665 -21.06 -17.07 15.81
C ALA A 665 -21.36 -15.57 16.04
N GLY A 666 -20.94 -14.69 15.12
CA GLY A 666 -21.20 -13.25 15.16
C GLY A 666 -22.53 -12.83 14.52
N ALA A 667 -23.09 -13.63 13.60
CA ALA A 667 -24.37 -13.33 12.96
C ALA A 667 -25.53 -13.07 13.97
N PRO A 668 -25.66 -13.81 15.09
CA PRO A 668 -26.63 -13.49 16.14
C PRO A 668 -26.44 -12.10 16.78
N LEU A 669 -25.19 -11.63 16.91
CA LEU A 669 -24.92 -10.28 17.44
C LEU A 669 -25.47 -9.21 16.50
N TYR A 670 -25.32 -9.38 15.19
CA TYR A 670 -25.86 -8.45 14.19
C TYR A 670 -27.39 -8.35 14.29
N ALA A 671 -28.08 -9.49 14.31
CA ALA A 671 -29.54 -9.55 14.45
C ALA A 671 -30.02 -9.03 15.82
N GLY A 672 -29.28 -9.31 16.89
CA GLY A 672 -29.54 -8.81 18.25
C GLY A 672 -29.43 -7.29 18.32
N THR A 673 -28.39 -6.71 17.73
CA THR A 673 -28.19 -5.24 17.71
C THR A 673 -29.37 -4.53 17.05
N ILE A 674 -29.88 -5.06 15.94
CA ILE A 674 -31.08 -4.53 15.27
C ILE A 674 -32.31 -4.64 16.16
N TYR A 675 -32.50 -5.80 16.79
CA TYR A 675 -33.62 -6.04 17.69
C TYR A 675 -33.63 -5.06 18.86
N ASP A 676 -32.49 -4.91 19.55
CA ASP A 676 -32.38 -4.08 20.75
C ASP A 676 -32.59 -2.60 20.41
N ALA A 677 -32.04 -2.13 19.29
CA ALA A 677 -32.25 -0.76 18.82
C ALA A 677 -33.73 -0.48 18.50
N LEU A 678 -34.39 -1.39 17.78
CA LEU A 678 -35.81 -1.25 17.45
C LEU A 678 -36.69 -1.30 18.70
N HIS A 679 -36.40 -2.21 19.63
CA HIS A 679 -37.10 -2.33 20.89
C HIS A 679 -36.99 -1.04 21.73
N ASN A 680 -35.77 -0.51 21.89
CA ASN A 680 -35.53 0.72 22.65
C ASN A 680 -36.21 1.92 21.99
N TRP A 681 -36.20 2.02 20.66
CA TRP A 681 -36.89 3.09 19.94
C TRP A 681 -38.40 3.03 20.16
N LEU A 682 -39.00 1.84 20.12
CA LEU A 682 -40.43 1.66 20.38
C LEU A 682 -40.81 1.97 21.85
N GLN A 683 -39.90 1.82 22.80
CA GLN A 683 -40.10 2.23 24.21
C GLN A 683 -40.02 3.74 24.41
N SER A 684 -39.30 4.46 23.55
CA SER A 684 -39.17 5.92 23.63
C SER A 684 -40.35 6.68 22.99
N ARG A 685 -41.36 5.96 22.50
CA ARG A 685 -42.55 6.47 21.80
C ARG A 685 -43.80 6.15 22.60
#